data_AF-A0A7W6AA51-F1
#
_entry.id   AF-A0A7W6AA51-F1
#
_cell.length_a   1.000
_cell.length_b   1.000
_cell.length_c   1.000
_cell.angle_alpha   90.00
_cell.angle_beta   90.00
_cell.angle_gamma   90.00
#
_symmetry.space_group_name_H-M   'P 1'
#
loop_
_entity.id
_entity.type
_entity.pdbx_description
1 polymer ?
#
loop_
_entity_poly.entity_id
_entity_poly.type
_entity_poly.pdbx_seq_one_letter_code
_entity_poly.pdbx_strand_id
1 'polypeptide(L)'
;MSARPMANLPPLKGDQAAASDPTAHVWLSASAGTGKTQVLAARVFRLLLRGVAPESILCLTFTKAGAAEMAQRINGRLAAWVRMPETELFADLRALGETAGPELRERARTLFARVLDAPGGGLRIQTIHGFCQGLLAAFPVEAGLAPGFRPLEAREEAVLAREALARMLEMAEREGRVGPVETVGALSLRLGEGGAEAFLAACARAPAALETLPSGIGPWLRRALDLPSGDIDEAIAEGVEDIDEDAVARLAGANRAWGTATGEKAAAAMERWLASDRAGRVALLEDLMSTVFTAKGEPRKASKKLVDADPDYEDMASEVGEACRYLLSLAARARHADLLADGLSVGRDYARAYGQAKRAIGAVDFDDLIRVTVDLLQRPGIGEWVRYKLDQVTEHVLIDEAQDTNLNQWLIVRALADEFFVGRGLYAPSTRTLFTVGDYKQAIFGFQGTDPINFQAAEQHFHRRALEVAGTEDWPTEERGLPFNRLSLTHSFRSTRPILEFVDAAVEALGEPGMGLAGEVERHASEVRGPGRVTLWPPVVAGGSDEDEEGWIDDAVRKVATDIARAVRRWLDDGLMLESKGRRLEPQDIMILVKRRGDLASLIVARLYAEGVPVAGVDRLRLNAPLAVQDLLAAIRFVLQPEDDLSLASLLVSPLIGWSQERLMEAGHRERGSLWAHLTRNLPADDLAPLRQMLGRADVFTPYQFLEELLSGPLDGRRKLIRRLGTEARDPIEELLNAALTFESTTTPSLQRFLDWFDRGDVEIVRDPSAPLDAVRVMTAHGSKGLQAPLVILADATADPTASPRSILRWTPEPGALPIPVFPPRADERGGPLDAVAAEIAARELAEHWRLFYVAATRAEEQLVVAGALGKRAAGVPPMHSWYAACARAMTALNVPETEPGDGQSRTFHGVAPQEPVAPRAGVAAPRALAGADTPLPDWIHRPAPQESRPPRPLAPSSLGEDLVADPPPTPAMRAAAERGRLIHCLLERLPPVAPEARRGAAERWLTQAAGVEDAALRADVSEAVFGILDDPAYAELFGPGSLAEAPIAATLDSGLVVSGRVDRLLIGPHEVRLIDYKTGRRAPNGIEDVPVFHLAQMAGYAAALEVIFPGRRVSVALLYTAGPRLIPVPDTVLAAHKPGFRDGEQSLPLGG
;
A
#
# COMPACT_ATOMS: atom_id res chain seq x y z
N MET A 1 30.50 -0.55 -5.64
CA MET A 1 29.54 -0.49 -6.76
C MET A 1 29.94 0.66 -7.68
N SER A 2 30.32 0.37 -8.93
CA SER A 2 30.54 1.39 -9.96
C SER A 2 29.17 1.94 -10.36
N ALA A 3 28.87 3.20 -10.02
CA ALA A 3 27.63 3.84 -10.42
C ALA A 3 27.67 4.04 -11.94
N ARG A 4 26.79 3.35 -12.69
CA ARG A 4 26.59 3.65 -14.11
C ARG A 4 26.25 5.14 -14.25
N PRO A 5 26.87 5.88 -15.19
CA PRO A 5 26.52 7.27 -15.43
C PRO A 5 25.03 7.36 -15.79
N MET A 6 24.32 8.24 -15.08
CA MET A 6 22.88 8.44 -15.27
C MET A 6 22.65 9.19 -16.58
N ALA A 7 21.75 8.69 -17.43
CA ALA A 7 21.48 9.32 -18.72
C ALA A 7 20.85 10.72 -18.58
N ASN A 8 21.15 11.60 -19.54
CA ASN A 8 20.54 12.93 -19.63
C ASN A 8 19.01 12.84 -19.80
N LEU A 9 18.32 13.89 -19.37
CA LEU A 9 16.88 14.01 -19.53
C LEU A 9 16.50 14.08 -21.03
N PRO A 10 15.41 13.38 -21.44
CA PRO A 10 14.91 13.51 -22.80
C PRO A 10 14.33 14.91 -23.01
N PRO A 11 14.53 15.52 -24.20
CA PRO A 11 13.95 16.82 -24.52
C PRO A 11 12.42 16.73 -24.59
N LEU A 12 11.74 17.69 -23.97
CA LEU A 12 10.28 17.81 -24.03
C LEU A 12 9.85 18.19 -25.46
N LYS A 13 8.91 17.44 -26.05
CA LYS A 13 8.40 17.67 -27.41
C LYS A 13 6.94 18.14 -27.39
N GLY A 14 6.60 19.12 -28.25
CA GLY A 14 5.22 19.58 -28.46
C GLY A 14 4.50 19.90 -27.15
N ASP A 15 3.34 19.27 -26.96
CA ASP A 15 2.48 19.45 -25.79
C ASP A 15 3.16 19.08 -24.46
N GLN A 16 4.21 18.25 -24.44
CA GLN A 16 4.99 18.00 -23.21
C GLN A 16 5.69 19.27 -22.69
N ALA A 17 6.17 20.12 -23.60
CA ALA A 17 6.83 21.38 -23.25
C ALA A 17 5.81 22.40 -22.73
N ALA A 18 4.64 22.48 -23.36
CA ALA A 18 3.53 23.32 -22.92
C ALA A 18 2.95 22.86 -21.57
N ALA A 19 2.79 21.55 -21.36
CA ALA A 19 2.24 20.98 -20.14
C ALA A 19 3.15 21.18 -18.92
N SER A 20 4.47 21.11 -19.11
CA SER A 20 5.43 21.34 -18.03
C SER A 20 5.67 22.83 -17.71
N ASP A 21 5.10 23.77 -18.47
CA ASP A 21 5.31 25.20 -18.24
C ASP A 21 4.59 25.70 -16.98
N PRO A 22 5.31 26.20 -15.96
CA PRO A 22 4.71 26.62 -14.70
C PRO A 22 3.95 27.96 -14.79
N THR A 23 3.80 28.57 -15.96
CA THR A 23 3.08 29.84 -16.16
C THR A 23 1.60 29.69 -16.53
N ALA A 24 1.09 28.47 -16.61
CA ALA A 24 -0.30 28.17 -16.96
C ALA A 24 -0.90 27.12 -16.02
N HIS A 25 -2.23 27.16 -15.85
CA HIS A 25 -2.96 25.97 -15.40
C HIS A 25 -2.98 24.95 -16.53
N VAL A 26 -2.86 23.67 -16.19
CA VAL A 26 -2.80 22.60 -17.19
C VAL A 26 -3.70 21.46 -16.78
N TRP A 27 -4.55 21.05 -17.71
CA TRP A 27 -5.29 19.80 -17.66
C TRP A 27 -4.77 18.89 -18.76
N LEU A 28 -4.00 17.87 -18.37
CA LEU A 28 -3.27 17.00 -19.28
C LEU A 28 -3.95 15.63 -19.38
N SER A 29 -4.53 15.34 -20.55
CA SER A 29 -4.92 13.98 -20.92
C SER A 29 -3.67 13.23 -21.41
N ALA A 30 -3.27 12.16 -20.75
CA ALA A 30 -2.03 11.44 -21.09
C ALA A 30 -2.27 9.94 -21.22
N SER A 31 -2.34 9.45 -22.47
CA SER A 31 -2.52 8.02 -22.77
C SER A 31 -1.37 7.17 -22.21
N ALA A 32 -1.55 5.85 -22.19
CA ALA A 32 -0.56 4.92 -21.62
C ALA A 32 0.83 5.07 -22.30
N GLY A 33 1.87 5.23 -21.49
CA GLY A 33 3.25 5.27 -21.97
C GLY A 33 3.71 6.60 -22.59
N THR A 34 2.91 7.67 -22.50
CA THR A 34 3.24 8.98 -23.12
C THR A 34 4.19 9.87 -22.31
N GLY A 35 4.67 9.37 -21.16
CA GLY A 35 5.63 10.08 -20.32
C GLY A 35 5.00 11.03 -19.30
N LYS A 36 3.77 10.78 -18.85
CA LYS A 36 3.09 11.60 -17.81
C LYS A 36 3.97 11.93 -16.60
N THR A 37 4.64 10.93 -16.04
CA THR A 37 5.55 11.09 -14.90
C THR A 37 6.77 11.96 -15.24
N GLN A 38 7.27 11.87 -16.47
CA GLN A 38 8.37 12.72 -16.95
C GLN A 38 7.92 14.18 -17.05
N VAL A 39 6.71 14.44 -17.57
CA VAL A 39 6.15 15.80 -17.68
C VAL A 39 5.90 16.39 -16.30
N LEU A 40 5.34 15.61 -15.36
CA LEU A 40 5.12 16.04 -13.99
C LEU A 40 6.44 16.35 -13.27
N ALA A 41 7.43 15.46 -13.35
CA ALA A 41 8.75 15.71 -12.78
C ALA A 41 9.44 16.93 -13.42
N ALA A 42 9.33 17.08 -14.75
CA ALA A 42 9.84 18.25 -15.47
C ALA A 42 9.20 19.55 -14.96
N ARG A 43 7.89 19.56 -14.71
CA ARG A 43 7.20 20.72 -14.13
C ARG A 43 7.74 21.07 -12.74
N VAL A 44 7.95 20.08 -11.86
CA VAL A 44 8.55 20.31 -10.53
C VAL A 44 9.96 20.88 -10.66
N PHE A 45 10.79 20.32 -11.54
CA PHE A 45 12.14 20.85 -11.79
C PHE A 45 12.10 22.30 -12.25
N ARG A 46 11.22 22.65 -13.20
CA ARG A 46 11.07 24.02 -13.71
C ARG A 46 10.59 25.00 -12.63
N LEU A 47 9.67 24.59 -11.75
CA LEU A 47 9.25 25.39 -10.60
C LEU A 47 10.43 25.72 -9.67
N LEU A 48 11.19 24.71 -9.26
CA LEU A 48 12.35 24.86 -8.37
C LEU A 48 13.47 25.72 -9.00
N LEU A 49 13.72 25.52 -10.30
CA LEU A 49 14.69 26.29 -11.08
C LEU A 49 14.30 27.77 -11.20
N ARG A 50 13.01 28.11 -11.23
CA ARG A 50 12.54 29.49 -11.40
C ARG A 50 12.44 30.31 -10.14
N GLY A 51 12.30 29.71 -8.97
CA GLY A 51 12.04 30.54 -7.79
C GLY A 51 11.50 29.78 -6.61
N VAL A 52 10.61 28.85 -6.91
CA VAL A 52 9.60 28.37 -5.99
C VAL A 52 10.24 27.59 -4.85
N ALA A 53 9.77 27.88 -3.63
CA ALA A 53 10.19 27.17 -2.44
C ALA A 53 9.64 25.72 -2.47
N PRO A 54 10.43 24.69 -2.10
CA PRO A 54 9.99 23.30 -2.13
C PRO A 54 8.68 23.03 -1.36
N GLU A 55 8.49 23.68 -0.21
CA GLU A 55 7.31 23.57 0.65
C GLU A 55 6.03 24.13 0.01
N SER A 56 6.16 24.99 -1.01
CA SER A 56 5.05 25.58 -1.75
C SER A 56 4.49 24.69 -2.85
N ILE A 57 5.14 23.54 -3.11
CA ILE A 57 4.75 22.58 -4.14
C ILE A 57 4.10 21.37 -3.47
N LEU A 58 2.80 21.16 -3.74
CA LEU A 58 2.03 20.00 -3.28
C LEU A 58 1.77 19.05 -4.46
N CYS A 59 2.36 17.86 -4.40
CA CYS A 59 2.07 16.78 -5.33
C CYS A 59 1.17 15.74 -4.66
N LEU A 60 -0.05 15.58 -5.18
CA LEU A 60 -1.03 14.59 -4.75
C LEU A 60 -1.03 13.41 -5.72
N THR A 61 -0.89 12.20 -5.18
CA THR A 61 -0.99 10.95 -5.95
C THR A 61 -2.12 10.06 -5.41
N PHE A 62 -2.58 9.12 -6.24
CA PHE A 62 -3.56 8.12 -5.81
C PHE A 62 -2.93 7.02 -4.94
N THR A 63 -1.73 6.54 -5.29
CA THR A 63 -1.06 5.41 -4.60
C THR A 63 0.21 5.83 -3.86
N LYS A 64 0.52 5.12 -2.76
CA LYS A 64 1.79 5.27 -2.02
C LYS A 64 3.00 4.96 -2.90
N ALA A 65 2.90 3.94 -3.75
CA ALA A 65 3.96 3.58 -4.69
C ALA A 65 4.23 4.69 -5.71
N GLY A 66 3.19 5.33 -6.26
CA GLY A 66 3.33 6.48 -7.14
C GLY A 66 3.99 7.68 -6.47
N ALA A 67 3.63 7.97 -5.20
CA ALA A 67 4.31 9.01 -4.42
C ALA A 67 5.80 8.70 -4.21
N ALA A 68 6.13 7.46 -3.84
CA ALA A 68 7.50 7.03 -3.61
C ALA A 68 8.36 7.06 -4.88
N GLU A 69 7.84 6.56 -6.02
CA GLU A 69 8.53 6.59 -7.31
C GLU A 69 8.80 8.03 -7.77
N MET A 70 7.81 8.91 -7.65
CA MET A 70 7.95 10.33 -7.98
C MET A 70 8.99 11.02 -7.09
N ALA A 71 8.96 10.78 -5.78
CA ALA A 71 9.93 11.32 -4.84
C ALA A 71 11.35 10.80 -5.13
N GLN A 72 11.52 9.50 -5.38
CA GLN A 72 12.80 8.90 -5.73
C GLN A 72 13.34 9.50 -7.03
N ARG A 73 12.49 9.65 -8.06
CA ARG A 73 12.86 10.23 -9.36
C ARG A 73 13.36 11.66 -9.22
N ILE A 74 12.60 12.51 -8.52
CA ILE A 74 12.95 13.92 -8.34
C ILE A 74 14.22 14.04 -7.50
N ASN A 75 14.27 13.43 -6.32
CA ASN A 75 15.42 13.49 -5.42
C ASN A 75 16.68 12.88 -6.04
N GLY A 76 16.55 11.77 -6.77
CA GLY A 76 17.67 11.13 -7.48
C GLY A 76 18.27 12.01 -8.56
N ARG A 77 17.43 12.71 -9.35
CA ARG A 77 17.91 13.66 -10.37
C ARG A 77 18.54 14.91 -9.74
N LEU A 78 17.93 15.48 -8.70
CA LEU A 78 18.49 16.61 -7.97
C LEU A 78 19.85 16.26 -7.34
N ALA A 79 19.96 15.09 -6.71
CA ALA A 79 21.22 14.60 -6.15
C ALA A 79 22.31 14.41 -7.21
N ALA A 80 21.92 13.97 -8.41
CA ALA A 80 22.86 13.83 -9.52
C ALA A 80 23.35 15.19 -10.04
N TRP A 81 22.49 16.20 -10.17
CA TRP A 81 22.87 17.54 -10.62
C TRP A 81 23.99 18.16 -9.76
N VAL A 82 24.06 17.82 -8.46
CA VAL A 82 25.15 18.26 -7.56
C VAL A 82 26.53 17.84 -8.07
N ARG A 83 26.66 16.65 -8.66
CA ARG A 83 27.95 16.07 -9.09
C ARG A 83 28.09 15.91 -10.61
N MET A 84 27.02 16.19 -11.36
CA MET A 84 26.98 16.04 -12.82
C MET A 84 28.01 16.98 -13.50
N PRO A 85 28.72 16.50 -14.54
CA PRO A 85 29.55 17.35 -15.39
C PRO A 85 28.77 18.51 -15.98
N GLU A 86 29.41 19.66 -16.17
CA GLU A 86 28.75 20.89 -16.61
C GLU A 86 28.05 20.76 -17.97
N THR A 87 28.67 20.06 -18.92
CA THR A 87 28.11 19.83 -20.27
C THR A 87 26.82 19.00 -20.22
N GLU A 88 26.76 18.00 -19.35
CA GLU A 88 25.59 17.15 -19.11
C GLU A 88 24.49 17.91 -18.36
N LEU A 89 24.84 18.69 -17.34
CA LEU A 89 23.88 19.52 -16.61
C LEU A 89 23.23 20.57 -17.53
N PHE A 90 24.00 21.20 -18.41
CA PHE A 90 23.43 22.11 -19.42
C PHE A 90 22.53 21.39 -20.42
N ALA A 91 22.83 20.13 -20.76
CA ALA A 91 21.95 19.33 -21.61
C ALA A 91 20.62 19.03 -20.89
N ASP A 92 20.65 18.68 -19.61
CA ASP A 92 19.44 18.50 -18.78
C ASP A 92 18.61 19.79 -18.70
N LEU A 93 19.23 20.94 -18.45
CA LEU A 93 18.53 22.22 -18.38
C LEU A 93 17.89 22.62 -19.72
N ARG A 94 18.59 22.40 -20.84
CA ARG A 94 18.03 22.61 -22.18
C ARG A 94 16.90 21.64 -22.50
N ALA A 95 17.00 20.39 -22.06
CA ALA A 95 15.95 19.39 -22.26
C ALA A 95 14.64 19.76 -21.54
N LEU A 96 14.75 20.49 -20.42
CA LEU A 96 13.61 21.06 -19.68
C LEU A 96 13.05 22.34 -20.32
N GLY A 97 13.65 22.85 -21.41
CA GLY A 97 13.25 24.09 -22.06
C GLY A 97 13.67 25.36 -21.31
N GLU A 98 14.64 25.26 -20.37
CA GLU A 98 15.14 26.40 -19.61
C GLU A 98 16.38 27.02 -20.28
N THR A 99 16.53 28.34 -20.15
CA THR A 99 17.68 29.06 -20.71
C THR A 99 18.92 28.79 -19.86
N ALA A 100 19.78 27.90 -20.35
CA ALA A 100 20.88 27.33 -19.58
C ALA A 100 22.06 28.32 -19.45
N GLY A 101 22.08 29.12 -18.37
CA GLY A 101 23.15 30.06 -18.02
C GLY A 101 23.90 29.69 -16.72
N PRO A 102 25.02 30.37 -16.40
CA PRO A 102 25.83 30.09 -15.20
C PRO A 102 25.04 30.21 -13.89
N GLU A 103 24.13 31.16 -13.79
CA GLU A 103 23.29 31.37 -12.59
C GLU A 103 22.32 30.20 -12.36
N LEU A 104 21.65 29.74 -13.42
CA LEU A 104 20.73 28.61 -13.35
C LEU A 104 21.46 27.31 -13.00
N ARG A 105 22.70 27.15 -13.48
CA ARG A 105 23.58 26.03 -13.13
C ARG A 105 23.90 26.01 -11.63
N GLU A 106 24.35 27.14 -11.07
CA GLU A 106 24.61 27.26 -9.63
C GLU A 106 23.36 26.96 -8.83
N ARG A 107 22.23 27.52 -9.24
CA ARG A 107 20.95 27.25 -8.62
C ARG A 107 20.61 25.76 -8.64
N ALA A 108 20.70 25.10 -9.80
CA ALA A 108 20.43 23.67 -9.96
C ALA A 108 21.27 22.80 -9.01
N ARG A 109 22.55 23.14 -8.80
CA ARG A 109 23.44 22.43 -7.86
C ARG A 109 23.03 22.59 -6.39
N THR A 110 22.38 23.70 -6.04
CA THR A 110 21.89 23.94 -4.66
C THR A 110 20.51 23.34 -4.38
N LEU A 111 19.74 22.97 -5.41
CA LEU A 111 18.35 22.53 -5.24
C LEU A 111 18.22 21.28 -4.36
N PHE A 112 19.14 20.33 -4.44
CA PHE A 112 19.08 19.12 -3.61
C PHE A 112 19.16 19.46 -2.11
N ALA A 113 20.10 20.33 -1.72
CA ALA A 113 20.21 20.79 -0.33
C ALA A 113 18.97 21.58 0.10
N ARG A 114 18.48 22.50 -0.74
CA ARG A 114 17.27 23.27 -0.44
C ARG A 114 16.04 22.40 -0.23
N VAL A 115 15.89 21.32 -1.01
CA VAL A 115 14.78 20.37 -0.83
C VAL A 115 14.93 19.61 0.48
N LEU A 116 16.14 19.18 0.87
CA LEU A 116 16.37 18.49 2.14
C LEU A 116 16.16 19.39 3.36
N ASP A 117 16.56 20.66 3.26
CA ASP A 117 16.43 21.66 4.32
C ASP A 117 15.00 22.23 4.44
N ALA A 118 14.10 21.87 3.51
CA ALA A 118 12.73 22.35 3.51
C ALA A 118 11.96 21.87 4.76
N PRO A 119 11.13 22.73 5.39
CA PRO A 119 10.33 22.35 6.54
C PRO A 119 9.44 21.14 6.24
N GLY A 120 9.47 20.12 7.11
CA GLY A 120 8.73 18.88 6.90
C GLY A 120 9.50 17.79 6.14
N GLY A 121 10.80 17.99 5.87
CA GLY A 121 11.72 16.93 5.43
C GLY A 121 11.74 16.69 3.92
N GLY A 122 11.32 17.65 3.09
CA GLY A 122 11.33 17.50 1.64
C GLY A 122 10.22 18.24 0.89
N LEU A 123 10.14 17.95 -0.41
CA LEU A 123 8.96 18.23 -1.23
C LEU A 123 7.75 17.47 -0.69
N ARG A 124 6.57 18.13 -0.67
CA ARG A 124 5.31 17.52 -0.23
C ARG A 124 4.71 16.62 -1.32
N ILE A 125 5.26 15.42 -1.45
CA ILE A 125 4.78 14.38 -2.37
C ILE A 125 4.07 13.30 -1.53
N GLN A 126 2.75 13.26 -1.60
CA GLN A 126 1.95 12.37 -0.74
C GLN A 126 0.65 11.93 -1.42
N THR A 127 0.04 10.88 -0.87
CA THR A 127 -1.31 10.49 -1.29
C THR A 127 -2.36 11.47 -0.79
N ILE A 128 -3.54 11.52 -1.43
CA ILE A 128 -4.66 12.34 -0.93
C ILE A 128 -5.04 11.94 0.51
N HIS A 129 -5.03 10.65 0.84
CA HIS A 129 -5.25 10.18 2.21
C HIS A 129 -4.17 10.67 3.19
N GLY A 130 -2.89 10.64 2.77
CA GLY A 130 -1.78 11.17 3.57
C GLY A 130 -1.91 12.68 3.83
N PHE A 131 -2.35 13.44 2.82
CA PHE A 131 -2.69 14.85 2.97
C PHE A 131 -3.83 15.05 3.98
N CYS A 132 -4.93 14.29 3.87
CA CYS A 132 -6.06 14.38 4.79
C CYS A 132 -5.65 14.04 6.23
N GLN A 133 -4.86 12.97 6.42
CA GLN A 133 -4.34 12.59 7.72
C GLN A 133 -3.47 13.71 8.33
N GLY A 134 -2.56 14.30 7.56
CA GLY A 134 -1.73 15.41 8.01
C GLY A 134 -2.55 16.65 8.38
N LEU A 135 -3.56 16.98 7.58
CA LEU A 135 -4.46 18.11 7.84
C LEU A 135 -5.29 17.89 9.11
N LEU A 136 -5.92 16.72 9.25
CA LEU A 136 -6.74 16.38 10.41
C LEU A 136 -5.91 16.26 11.69
N ALA A 137 -4.65 15.80 11.59
CA ALA A 137 -3.73 15.77 12.72
C ALA A 137 -3.31 17.19 13.18
N ALA A 138 -3.29 18.16 12.28
CA ALA A 138 -3.01 19.56 12.61
C ALA A 138 -4.23 20.28 13.21
N PHE A 139 -5.46 19.85 12.88
CA PHE A 139 -6.72 20.45 13.35
C PHE A 139 -7.71 19.41 13.93
N PRO A 140 -7.29 18.58 14.90
CA PRO A 140 -8.13 17.45 15.36
C PRO A 140 -9.38 17.93 16.08
N VAL A 141 -9.30 19.01 16.86
CA VAL A 141 -10.42 19.53 17.65
C VAL A 141 -11.48 20.16 16.74
N GLU A 142 -11.06 20.95 15.76
CA GLU A 142 -11.91 21.57 14.75
C GLU A 142 -12.64 20.53 13.89
N ALA A 143 -11.97 19.41 13.62
CA ALA A 143 -12.50 18.26 12.91
C ALA A 143 -13.42 17.35 13.77
N GLY A 144 -13.51 17.59 15.08
CA GLY A 144 -14.28 16.74 15.99
C GLY A 144 -13.66 15.36 16.23
N LEU A 145 -12.33 15.24 16.08
CA LEU A 145 -11.54 14.04 16.31
C LEU A 145 -10.75 14.14 17.61
N ALA A 146 -10.45 12.98 18.20
CA ALA A 146 -9.55 12.91 19.35
C ALA A 146 -8.11 13.29 18.92
N PRO A 147 -7.39 14.15 19.68
CA PRO A 147 -5.96 14.36 19.44
C PRO A 147 -5.19 13.04 19.51
N GLY A 148 -4.32 12.79 18.53
CA GLY A 148 -3.61 11.52 18.41
C GLY A 148 -4.45 10.39 17.83
N PHE A 149 -5.55 10.70 17.11
CA PHE A 149 -6.30 9.67 16.39
C PHE A 149 -5.42 8.87 15.45
N ARG A 150 -5.80 7.62 15.20
CA ARG A 150 -5.09 6.73 14.29
C ARG A 150 -5.99 6.23 13.14
N PRO A 151 -5.46 6.14 11.91
CA PRO A 151 -6.17 5.43 10.86
C PRO A 151 -6.27 3.94 11.19
N LEU A 152 -7.42 3.33 10.93
CA LEU A 152 -7.62 1.88 11.01
C LEU A 152 -7.03 1.20 9.79
N GLU A 153 -6.32 0.11 10.01
CA GLU A 153 -6.00 -0.82 8.93
C GLU A 153 -7.22 -1.69 8.61
N ALA A 154 -7.31 -2.20 7.38
CA ALA A 154 -8.48 -2.96 6.90
C ALA A 154 -8.87 -4.14 7.82
N ARG A 155 -7.88 -4.76 8.47
CA ARG A 155 -8.10 -5.82 9.46
C ARG A 155 -8.75 -5.31 10.73
N GLU A 156 -8.20 -4.24 11.31
CA GLU A 156 -8.76 -3.64 12.53
C GLU A 156 -10.16 -3.11 12.26
N GLU A 157 -10.39 -2.56 11.07
CA GLU A 157 -11.70 -2.14 10.59
C GLU A 157 -12.70 -3.30 10.60
N ALA A 158 -12.34 -4.46 10.03
CA ALA A 158 -13.19 -5.64 9.97
C ALA A 158 -13.51 -6.22 11.36
N VAL A 159 -12.52 -6.30 12.25
CA VAL A 159 -12.70 -6.75 13.63
C VAL A 159 -13.63 -5.81 14.37
N LEU A 160 -13.38 -4.50 14.31
CA LEU A 160 -14.19 -3.48 14.97
C LEU A 160 -15.63 -3.46 14.45
N ALA A 161 -15.82 -3.66 13.14
CA ALA A 161 -17.12 -3.76 12.49
C ALA A 161 -17.92 -4.95 13.03
N ARG A 162 -17.30 -6.14 13.07
CA ARG A 162 -17.92 -7.35 13.60
C ARG A 162 -18.27 -7.23 15.09
N GLU A 163 -17.37 -6.65 15.90
CA GLU A 163 -17.64 -6.40 17.30
C GLU A 163 -18.77 -5.37 17.50
N ALA A 164 -18.82 -4.32 16.68
CA ALA A 164 -19.88 -3.33 16.73
C ALA A 164 -21.25 -3.96 16.40
N LEU A 165 -21.29 -4.85 15.40
CA LEU A 165 -22.49 -5.61 15.05
C LEU A 165 -22.93 -6.52 16.22
N ALA A 166 -22.00 -7.31 16.78
CA ALA A 166 -22.29 -8.19 17.90
C ALA A 166 -22.84 -7.42 19.11
N ARG A 167 -22.17 -6.33 19.50
CA ARG A 167 -22.64 -5.47 20.60
C ARG A 167 -24.01 -4.84 20.33
N MET A 168 -24.27 -4.43 19.09
CA MET A 168 -25.58 -3.87 18.70
C MET A 168 -26.69 -4.92 18.85
N LEU A 169 -26.46 -6.16 18.40
CA LEU A 169 -27.44 -7.24 18.50
C LEU A 169 -27.65 -7.68 19.95
N GLU A 170 -26.58 -7.84 20.74
CA GLU A 170 -26.68 -8.12 22.18
C GLU A 170 -27.49 -7.06 22.93
N MET A 171 -27.29 -5.77 22.60
CA MET A 171 -28.05 -4.69 23.21
C MET A 171 -29.52 -4.74 22.80
N ALA A 172 -29.81 -4.99 21.53
CA ALA A 172 -31.19 -5.13 21.05
C ALA A 172 -31.92 -6.28 21.76
N GLU A 173 -31.25 -7.42 21.97
CA GLU A 173 -31.80 -8.55 22.72
C GLU A 173 -32.07 -8.20 24.19
N ARG A 174 -31.11 -7.54 24.86
CA ARG A 174 -31.29 -7.07 26.25
C ARG A 174 -32.44 -6.08 26.41
N GLU A 175 -32.67 -5.23 25.41
CA GLU A 175 -33.76 -4.26 25.37
C GLU A 175 -35.10 -4.88 24.92
N GLY A 176 -35.12 -6.16 24.53
CA GLY A 176 -36.32 -6.84 24.03
C GLY A 176 -36.72 -6.41 22.61
N ARG A 177 -35.82 -5.77 21.85
CA ARG A 177 -36.05 -5.38 20.45
C ARG A 177 -35.70 -6.53 19.51
N VAL A 178 -36.71 -7.27 19.09
CA VAL A 178 -36.55 -8.44 18.20
C VAL A 178 -36.24 -8.04 16.75
N GLY A 179 -36.77 -6.90 16.30
CA GLY A 179 -36.67 -6.42 14.91
C GLY A 179 -35.24 -6.46 14.31
N PRO A 180 -34.21 -5.86 14.96
CA PRO A 180 -32.85 -5.91 14.43
C PRO A 180 -32.30 -7.32 14.19
N VAL A 181 -32.59 -8.26 15.07
CA VAL A 181 -32.12 -9.65 14.96
C VAL A 181 -32.82 -10.36 13.80
N GLU A 182 -34.14 -10.21 13.70
CA GLU A 182 -34.95 -10.78 12.61
C GLU A 182 -34.56 -10.22 11.24
N THR A 183 -34.39 -8.90 11.13
CA THR A 183 -33.98 -8.26 9.88
C THR A 183 -32.59 -8.71 9.44
N VAL A 184 -31.60 -8.78 10.35
CA VAL A 184 -30.26 -9.29 9.99
C VAL A 184 -30.32 -10.76 9.56
N GLY A 185 -31.15 -11.58 10.22
CA GLY A 185 -31.42 -12.95 9.80
C GLY A 185 -32.03 -13.03 8.41
N ALA A 186 -33.04 -12.20 8.12
CA ALA A 186 -33.69 -12.13 6.80
C ALA A 186 -32.73 -11.67 5.69
N LEU A 187 -31.88 -10.68 5.98
CA LEU A 187 -30.82 -10.25 5.06
C LEU A 187 -29.82 -11.38 4.79
N SER A 188 -29.41 -12.13 5.83
CA SER A 188 -28.50 -13.27 5.68
C SER A 188 -29.11 -14.40 4.84
N LEU A 189 -30.40 -14.71 5.02
CA LEU A 189 -31.11 -15.68 4.18
C LEU A 189 -31.21 -15.22 2.71
N ARG A 190 -31.35 -13.90 2.49
CA ARG A 190 -31.50 -13.33 1.14
C ARG A 190 -30.17 -13.21 0.38
N LEU A 191 -29.13 -12.70 1.05
CA LEU A 191 -27.86 -12.28 0.46
C LEU A 191 -26.69 -13.22 0.79
N GLY A 192 -26.88 -14.15 1.72
CA GLY A 192 -25.80 -14.86 2.41
C GLY A 192 -25.19 -14.02 3.53
N GLU A 193 -24.44 -14.67 4.44
CA GLU A 193 -23.78 -14.01 5.58
C GLU A 193 -22.90 -12.84 5.15
N GLY A 194 -21.94 -13.08 4.23
CA GLY A 194 -21.06 -12.03 3.72
C GLY A 194 -21.79 -10.94 2.93
N GLY A 195 -22.92 -11.26 2.30
CA GLY A 195 -23.75 -10.26 1.61
C GLY A 195 -24.49 -9.33 2.56
N ALA A 196 -25.00 -9.87 3.68
CA ALA A 196 -25.62 -9.09 4.74
C ALA A 196 -24.59 -8.18 5.44
N GLU A 197 -23.41 -8.70 5.76
CA GLU A 197 -22.31 -7.89 6.30
C GLU A 197 -21.90 -6.78 5.33
N ALA A 198 -21.78 -7.07 4.03
CA ALA A 198 -21.46 -6.08 3.02
C ALA A 198 -22.52 -4.97 2.90
N PHE A 199 -23.81 -5.31 3.05
CA PHE A 199 -24.90 -4.33 3.08
C PHE A 199 -24.80 -3.41 4.31
N LEU A 200 -24.57 -3.97 5.49
CA LEU A 200 -24.40 -3.20 6.73
C LEU A 200 -23.14 -2.32 6.67
N ALA A 201 -22.03 -2.82 6.12
CA ALA A 201 -20.83 -2.03 5.87
C ALA A 201 -21.08 -0.89 4.87
N ALA A 202 -21.88 -1.12 3.83
CA ALA A 202 -22.30 -0.06 2.91
C ALA A 202 -23.15 1.01 3.60
N CYS A 203 -24.01 0.61 4.56
CA CYS A 203 -24.74 1.54 5.42
C CYS A 203 -23.81 2.37 6.31
N ALA A 204 -22.81 1.73 6.94
CA ALA A 204 -21.83 2.42 7.78
C ALA A 204 -20.97 3.45 7.02
N ARG A 205 -20.79 3.29 5.70
CA ARG A 205 -20.12 4.25 4.81
C ARG A 205 -21.00 5.42 4.35
N ALA A 206 -22.32 5.35 4.58
CA ALA A 206 -23.27 6.38 4.17
C ALA A 206 -24.07 6.97 5.36
N PRO A 207 -23.44 7.32 6.51
CA PRO A 207 -24.18 7.68 7.72
C PRO A 207 -25.06 8.92 7.52
N ALA A 208 -24.56 9.94 6.82
CA ALA A 208 -25.34 11.16 6.55
C ALA A 208 -26.60 10.88 5.72
N ALA A 209 -26.51 10.00 4.71
CA ALA A 209 -27.67 9.63 3.90
C ALA A 209 -28.72 8.89 4.74
N LEU A 210 -28.29 7.99 5.62
CA LEU A 210 -29.18 7.24 6.50
C LEU A 210 -29.85 8.13 7.56
N GLU A 211 -29.17 9.15 8.08
CA GLU A 211 -29.76 10.13 9.00
C GLU A 211 -30.83 11.01 8.33
N THR A 212 -30.75 11.22 7.02
CA THR A 212 -31.79 11.97 6.27
C THR A 212 -33.04 11.16 5.97
N LEU A 213 -33.03 9.84 6.21
CA LEU A 213 -34.20 9.00 5.98
C LEU A 213 -35.34 9.33 6.95
N PRO A 214 -36.61 9.32 6.50
CA PRO A 214 -37.76 9.59 7.35
C PRO A 214 -37.93 8.52 8.44
N SER A 215 -38.72 8.81 9.47
CA SER A 215 -39.05 7.85 10.53
C SER A 215 -39.85 6.64 10.01
N GLY A 216 -40.70 6.84 9.00
CA GLY A 216 -41.44 5.78 8.30
C GLY A 216 -40.79 5.40 6.97
N ILE A 217 -39.66 4.67 7.02
CA ILE A 217 -38.90 4.29 5.81
C ILE A 217 -39.75 3.43 4.87
N GLY A 218 -40.50 2.44 5.38
CA GLY A 218 -41.31 1.53 4.55
C GLY A 218 -42.31 2.25 3.62
N PRO A 219 -43.27 3.03 4.16
CA PRO A 219 -44.22 3.76 3.32
C PRO A 219 -43.58 4.78 2.37
N TRP A 220 -42.47 5.41 2.79
CA TRP A 220 -41.73 6.32 1.92
C TRP A 220 -41.05 5.56 0.77
N LEU A 221 -40.40 4.44 1.07
CA LEU A 221 -39.68 3.63 0.10
C LEU A 221 -40.64 3.00 -0.92
N ARG A 222 -41.80 2.51 -0.48
CA ARG A 222 -42.86 2.03 -1.38
C ARG A 222 -43.26 3.12 -2.39
N ARG A 223 -43.51 4.36 -1.95
CA ARG A 223 -43.81 5.47 -2.86
C ARG A 223 -42.66 5.77 -3.82
N ALA A 224 -41.43 5.79 -3.32
CA ALA A 224 -40.24 6.04 -4.13
C ALA A 224 -39.97 4.93 -5.17
N LEU A 225 -40.61 3.76 -5.02
CA LEU A 225 -40.54 2.62 -5.93
C LEU A 225 -41.79 2.46 -6.81
N ASP A 226 -42.66 3.47 -6.84
CA ASP A 226 -43.95 3.46 -7.53
C ASP A 226 -44.86 2.30 -7.08
N LEU A 227 -44.88 2.04 -5.76
CA LEU A 227 -45.72 1.02 -5.12
C LEU A 227 -46.80 1.68 -4.23
N PRO A 228 -47.95 1.02 -4.03
CA PRO A 228 -48.98 1.49 -3.11
C PRO A 228 -48.42 1.65 -1.69
N SER A 229 -48.68 2.78 -1.05
CA SER A 229 -48.26 3.01 0.34
C SER A 229 -49.21 2.43 1.39
N GLY A 230 -50.38 1.97 0.96
CA GLY A 230 -51.41 1.35 1.80
C GLY A 230 -51.18 -0.14 2.02
N ASP A 231 -52.26 -0.86 2.31
CA ASP A 231 -52.24 -2.32 2.41
C ASP A 231 -52.04 -2.93 1.02
N ILE A 232 -50.97 -3.71 0.86
CA ILE A 232 -50.62 -4.34 -0.41
C ILE A 232 -51.54 -5.52 -0.67
N ASP A 233 -51.98 -6.22 0.37
CA ASP A 233 -52.89 -7.35 0.22
C ASP A 233 -54.26 -6.85 -0.27
N GLU A 234 -54.71 -5.69 0.21
CA GLU A 234 -55.92 -5.03 -0.30
C GLU A 234 -55.75 -4.56 -1.75
N ALA A 235 -54.61 -3.96 -2.10
CA ALA A 235 -54.35 -3.52 -3.48
C ALA A 235 -54.29 -4.70 -4.46
N ILE A 236 -53.74 -5.85 -4.04
CA ILE A 236 -53.77 -7.08 -4.84
C ILE A 236 -55.21 -7.60 -4.93
N ALA A 237 -55.95 -7.58 -3.83
CA ALA A 237 -57.33 -8.04 -3.80
C ALA A 237 -58.27 -7.16 -4.64
N GLU A 238 -58.03 -5.86 -4.76
CA GLU A 238 -58.69 -4.96 -5.71
C GLU A 238 -58.31 -5.31 -7.15
N GLY A 239 -57.02 -5.44 -7.46
CA GLY A 239 -56.57 -5.74 -8.82
C GLY A 239 -56.97 -7.13 -9.32
N VAL A 240 -57.24 -8.09 -8.43
CA VAL A 240 -57.84 -9.39 -8.78
C VAL A 240 -59.29 -9.23 -9.29
N GLU A 241 -60.03 -8.24 -8.81
CA GLU A 241 -61.39 -7.95 -9.27
C GLU A 241 -61.42 -7.28 -10.65
N ASP A 242 -60.31 -6.66 -11.07
CA ASP A 242 -60.13 -6.09 -12.41
C ASP A 242 -59.82 -7.14 -13.50
N ILE A 243 -59.56 -8.40 -13.12
CA ILE A 243 -59.35 -9.50 -14.08
C ILE A 243 -60.69 -9.87 -14.72
N ASP A 244 -60.75 -9.81 -16.06
CA ASP A 244 -61.98 -10.11 -16.83
C ASP A 244 -62.46 -11.56 -16.62
N GLU A 245 -63.52 -11.71 -15.83
CA GLU A 245 -64.15 -13.00 -15.54
C GLU A 245 -64.72 -13.68 -16.80
N ASP A 246 -65.22 -12.89 -17.75
CA ASP A 246 -65.77 -13.43 -19.00
C ASP A 246 -64.64 -13.99 -19.88
N ALA A 247 -63.49 -13.31 -19.94
CA ALA A 247 -62.30 -13.83 -20.60
C ALA A 247 -61.82 -15.15 -19.95
N VAL A 248 -61.75 -15.22 -18.62
CA VAL A 248 -61.37 -16.45 -17.90
C VAL A 248 -62.37 -17.57 -18.15
N ALA A 249 -63.67 -17.28 -18.19
CA ALA A 249 -64.72 -18.26 -18.48
C ALA A 249 -64.65 -18.79 -19.92
N ARG A 250 -64.41 -17.91 -20.91
CA ARG A 250 -64.20 -18.29 -22.31
C ARG A 250 -62.95 -19.17 -22.48
N LEU A 251 -61.85 -18.79 -21.84
CA LEU A 251 -60.62 -19.59 -21.82
C LEU A 251 -60.85 -20.98 -21.21
N ALA A 252 -61.61 -21.08 -20.12
CA ALA A 252 -61.98 -22.36 -19.50
C ALA A 252 -62.84 -23.22 -20.45
N GLY A 253 -63.80 -22.60 -21.14
CA GLY A 253 -64.65 -23.24 -22.14
C GLY A 253 -63.84 -23.80 -23.33
N ALA A 254 -62.95 -22.99 -23.90
CA ALA A 254 -62.07 -23.40 -25.00
C ALA A 254 -61.12 -24.55 -24.58
N ASN A 255 -60.54 -24.48 -23.38
CA ASN A 255 -59.69 -25.54 -22.84
C ASN A 255 -60.45 -26.86 -22.60
N ARG A 256 -61.74 -26.79 -22.22
CA ARG A 256 -62.60 -27.96 -22.10
C ARG A 256 -62.97 -28.55 -23.45
N ALA A 257 -63.28 -27.71 -24.44
CA ALA A 257 -63.56 -28.13 -25.82
C ALA A 257 -62.35 -28.79 -26.49
N TRP A 258 -61.13 -28.41 -26.09
CA TRP A 258 -59.91 -29.03 -26.58
C TRP A 258 -59.78 -30.51 -26.18
N GLY A 259 -60.33 -30.91 -25.02
CA GLY A 259 -60.50 -32.32 -24.62
C GLY A 259 -59.20 -33.09 -24.38
N THR A 260 -58.12 -32.41 -23.97
CA THR A 260 -56.84 -33.06 -23.60
C THR A 260 -56.65 -33.01 -22.10
N ALA A 261 -55.84 -33.92 -21.53
CA ALA A 261 -55.53 -33.91 -20.09
C ALA A 261 -54.92 -32.57 -19.61
N THR A 262 -54.20 -31.87 -20.48
CA THR A 262 -53.65 -30.53 -20.18
C THR A 262 -54.75 -29.47 -20.20
N GLY A 263 -55.63 -29.48 -21.21
CA GLY A 263 -56.78 -28.58 -21.31
C GLY A 263 -57.77 -28.78 -20.16
N GLU A 264 -58.08 -30.02 -19.78
CA GLU A 264 -58.95 -30.32 -18.64
C GLU A 264 -58.40 -29.77 -17.33
N LYS A 265 -57.08 -29.90 -17.09
CA LYS A 265 -56.42 -29.31 -15.92
C LYS A 265 -56.46 -27.78 -15.92
N ALA A 266 -56.19 -27.16 -17.07
CA ALA A 266 -56.26 -25.70 -17.21
C ALA A 266 -57.68 -25.17 -16.97
N ALA A 267 -58.68 -25.81 -17.59
CA ALA A 267 -60.08 -25.46 -17.40
C ALA A 267 -60.54 -25.64 -15.95
N ALA A 268 -60.12 -26.71 -15.27
CA ALA A 268 -60.44 -26.93 -13.86
C ALA A 268 -59.81 -25.86 -12.95
N ALA A 269 -58.59 -25.42 -13.24
CA ALA A 269 -57.92 -24.36 -12.49
C ALA A 269 -58.62 -23.00 -12.67
N MET A 270 -58.99 -22.64 -13.91
CA MET A 270 -59.74 -21.41 -14.22
C MET A 270 -61.14 -21.41 -13.57
N GLU A 271 -61.87 -22.52 -13.63
CA GLU A 271 -63.17 -22.65 -12.97
C GLU A 271 -63.10 -22.57 -11.45
N ARG A 272 -62.08 -23.18 -10.86
CA ARG A 272 -61.83 -23.08 -9.41
C ARG A 272 -61.57 -21.64 -9.01
N TRP A 273 -60.84 -20.88 -9.83
CA TRP A 273 -60.62 -19.45 -9.61
C TRP A 273 -61.94 -18.66 -9.69
N LEU A 274 -62.75 -18.86 -10.75
CA LEU A 274 -64.05 -18.20 -10.92
C LEU A 274 -65.01 -18.48 -9.76
N ALA A 275 -65.02 -19.72 -9.24
CA ALA A 275 -65.88 -20.16 -8.15
C ALA A 275 -65.39 -19.73 -6.75
N SER A 276 -64.19 -19.16 -6.64
CA SER A 276 -63.62 -18.71 -5.36
C SER A 276 -64.08 -17.31 -4.99
N ASP A 277 -64.11 -17.02 -3.69
CA ASP A 277 -64.29 -15.66 -3.18
C ASP A 277 -63.03 -14.81 -3.38
N ARG A 278 -63.08 -13.53 -3.03
CA ARG A 278 -61.98 -12.57 -3.24
C ARG A 278 -60.64 -13.08 -2.68
N ALA A 279 -60.65 -13.61 -1.44
CA ALA A 279 -59.44 -14.15 -0.81
C ALA A 279 -58.94 -15.42 -1.51
N GLY A 280 -59.85 -16.32 -1.91
CA GLY A 280 -59.51 -17.51 -2.67
C GLY A 280 -58.93 -17.19 -4.06
N ARG A 281 -59.45 -16.16 -4.74
CA ARG A 281 -58.93 -15.70 -6.04
C ARG A 281 -57.51 -15.16 -5.95
N VAL A 282 -57.19 -14.40 -4.89
CA VAL A 282 -55.81 -13.96 -4.60
C VAL A 282 -54.89 -15.16 -4.39
N ALA A 283 -55.31 -16.13 -3.57
CA ALA A 283 -54.52 -17.34 -3.28
C ALA A 283 -54.29 -18.22 -4.51
N LEU A 284 -55.15 -18.13 -5.53
CA LEU A 284 -55.10 -18.92 -6.76
C LEU A 284 -54.49 -18.17 -7.95
N LEU A 285 -53.89 -16.98 -7.76
CA LEU A 285 -53.29 -16.18 -8.83
C LEU A 285 -52.18 -16.92 -9.60
N GLU A 286 -51.28 -17.60 -8.90
CA GLU A 286 -50.18 -18.36 -9.52
C GLU A 286 -50.73 -19.56 -10.30
N ASP A 287 -51.74 -20.23 -9.74
CA ASP A 287 -52.42 -21.34 -10.41
C ASP A 287 -53.10 -20.86 -11.71
N LEU A 288 -53.80 -19.73 -11.68
CA LEU A 288 -54.43 -19.12 -12.85
C LEU A 288 -53.38 -18.73 -13.91
N MET A 289 -52.32 -18.03 -13.52
CA MET A 289 -51.23 -17.64 -14.43
C MET A 289 -50.60 -18.87 -15.11
N SER A 290 -50.39 -19.96 -14.37
CA SER A 290 -49.75 -21.18 -14.89
C SER A 290 -50.52 -21.85 -16.05
N THR A 291 -51.82 -21.55 -16.18
CA THR A 291 -52.68 -22.09 -17.24
C THR A 291 -52.42 -21.43 -18.59
N VAL A 292 -52.05 -20.15 -18.59
CA VAL A 292 -51.87 -19.33 -19.79
C VAL A 292 -50.41 -19.00 -20.06
N PHE A 293 -49.58 -18.90 -19.02
CA PHE A 293 -48.16 -18.59 -19.11
C PHE A 293 -47.31 -19.79 -18.66
N THR A 294 -46.07 -19.84 -19.13
CA THR A 294 -45.08 -20.83 -18.70
C THR A 294 -44.48 -20.44 -17.34
N ALA A 295 -43.75 -21.36 -16.71
CA ALA A 295 -42.98 -21.06 -15.50
C ALA A 295 -41.89 -19.97 -15.70
N LYS A 296 -41.58 -19.62 -16.96
CA LYS A 296 -40.68 -18.51 -17.30
C LYS A 296 -41.42 -17.17 -17.49
N GLY A 297 -42.74 -17.15 -17.32
CA GLY A 297 -43.56 -15.96 -17.53
C GLY A 297 -43.81 -15.62 -18.99
N GLU A 298 -43.61 -16.56 -19.92
CA GLU A 298 -43.88 -16.38 -21.36
C GLU A 298 -45.27 -16.91 -21.71
N PRO A 299 -46.04 -16.25 -22.60
CA PRO A 299 -47.32 -16.75 -23.08
C PRO A 299 -47.20 -18.16 -23.68
N ARG A 300 -48.10 -19.07 -23.31
CA ARG A 300 -48.17 -20.39 -23.93
C ARG A 300 -48.74 -20.27 -25.32
N LYS A 301 -48.06 -20.85 -26.31
CA LYS A 301 -48.56 -20.93 -27.69
C LYS A 301 -49.88 -21.71 -27.74
N ALA A 302 -50.94 -21.11 -28.28
CA ALA A 302 -52.22 -21.80 -28.39
C ALA A 302 -52.14 -22.89 -29.46
N SER A 303 -52.78 -24.03 -29.19
CA SER A 303 -52.95 -25.06 -30.20
C SER A 303 -54.03 -24.61 -31.20
N LYS A 304 -53.96 -25.10 -32.44
CA LYS A 304 -54.97 -24.77 -33.46
C LYS A 304 -56.41 -25.03 -32.98
N LYS A 305 -56.62 -26.09 -32.18
CA LYS A 305 -57.94 -26.42 -31.61
C LYS A 305 -58.45 -25.43 -30.57
N LEU A 306 -57.56 -24.72 -29.87
CA LEU A 306 -57.94 -23.68 -28.91
C LEU A 306 -58.37 -22.41 -29.65
N VAL A 307 -57.63 -22.03 -30.70
CA VAL A 307 -57.96 -20.89 -31.58
C VAL A 307 -59.22 -21.17 -32.40
N ASP A 308 -59.43 -22.41 -32.86
CA ASP A 308 -60.66 -22.82 -33.55
C ASP A 308 -61.89 -22.81 -32.60
N ALA A 309 -61.67 -23.01 -31.30
CA ALA A 309 -62.73 -22.99 -30.28
C ALA A 309 -63.07 -21.56 -29.83
N ASP A 310 -62.08 -20.67 -29.76
CA ASP A 310 -62.26 -19.24 -29.53
C ASP A 310 -61.19 -18.44 -30.30
N PRO A 311 -61.57 -17.65 -31.32
CA PRO A 311 -60.61 -16.87 -32.12
C PRO A 311 -59.77 -15.88 -31.30
N ASP A 312 -60.27 -15.38 -30.17
CA ASP A 312 -59.60 -14.39 -29.32
C ASP A 312 -58.76 -15.06 -28.22
N TYR A 313 -58.59 -16.40 -28.25
CA TYR A 313 -57.95 -17.16 -27.17
C TYR A 313 -56.54 -16.63 -26.82
N GLU A 314 -55.71 -16.33 -27.82
CA GLU A 314 -54.33 -15.89 -27.59
C GLU A 314 -54.30 -14.50 -26.94
N ASP A 315 -55.17 -13.59 -27.37
CA ASP A 315 -55.25 -12.23 -26.83
C ASP A 315 -55.79 -12.26 -25.39
N MET A 316 -56.89 -12.98 -25.13
CA MET A 316 -57.44 -13.15 -23.78
C MET A 316 -56.45 -13.84 -22.84
N ALA A 317 -55.76 -14.90 -23.30
CA ALA A 317 -54.75 -15.60 -22.50
C ALA A 317 -53.56 -14.69 -22.18
N SER A 318 -53.18 -13.83 -23.12
CA SER A 318 -52.15 -12.82 -22.93
C SER A 318 -52.58 -11.79 -21.89
N GLU A 319 -53.78 -11.21 -22.02
CA GLU A 319 -54.32 -10.20 -21.08
C GLU A 319 -54.45 -10.75 -19.65
N VAL A 320 -55.09 -11.92 -19.48
CA VAL A 320 -55.25 -12.56 -18.16
C VAL A 320 -53.88 -12.91 -17.56
N GLY A 321 -52.96 -13.43 -18.38
CA GLY A 321 -51.61 -13.78 -17.94
C GLY A 321 -50.80 -12.56 -17.50
N GLU A 322 -50.89 -11.45 -18.25
CA GLU A 322 -50.25 -10.18 -17.91
C GLU A 322 -50.82 -9.56 -16.64
N ALA A 323 -52.14 -9.60 -16.44
CA ALA A 323 -52.77 -9.13 -15.20
C ALA A 323 -52.31 -9.94 -13.98
N CYS A 324 -52.30 -11.27 -14.07
CA CYS A 324 -51.80 -12.13 -12.99
C CYS A 324 -50.31 -11.86 -12.71
N ARG A 325 -49.49 -11.74 -13.76
CA ARG A 325 -48.05 -11.44 -13.66
C ARG A 325 -47.80 -10.11 -12.97
N TYR A 326 -48.59 -9.08 -13.30
CA TYR A 326 -48.52 -7.77 -12.66
C TYR A 326 -48.80 -7.84 -11.16
N LEU A 327 -49.88 -8.52 -10.74
CA LEU A 327 -50.26 -8.64 -9.33
C LEU A 327 -49.26 -9.45 -8.51
N LEU A 328 -48.75 -10.56 -9.06
CA LEU A 328 -47.68 -11.34 -8.43
C LEU A 328 -46.38 -10.54 -8.31
N SER A 329 -46.03 -9.76 -9.34
CA SER A 329 -44.88 -8.85 -9.31
C SER A 329 -45.06 -7.73 -8.28
N LEU A 330 -46.28 -7.18 -8.13
CA LEU A 330 -46.60 -6.17 -7.12
C LEU A 330 -46.33 -6.70 -5.71
N ALA A 331 -46.78 -7.91 -5.40
CA ALA A 331 -46.53 -8.58 -4.12
C ALA A 331 -45.02 -8.78 -3.86
N ALA A 332 -44.27 -9.25 -4.87
CA ALA A 332 -42.83 -9.48 -4.76
C ALA A 332 -42.06 -8.17 -4.56
N ARG A 333 -42.38 -7.13 -5.33
CA ARG A 333 -41.78 -5.79 -5.22
C ARG A 333 -42.07 -5.14 -3.88
N ALA A 334 -43.28 -5.30 -3.35
CA ALA A 334 -43.63 -4.80 -2.02
C ALA A 334 -42.82 -5.49 -0.91
N ARG A 335 -42.72 -6.82 -0.90
CA ARG A 335 -41.88 -7.55 0.07
C ARG A 335 -40.42 -7.15 -0.03
N HIS A 336 -39.92 -6.94 -1.25
CA HIS A 336 -38.56 -6.42 -1.46
C HIS A 336 -38.39 -5.03 -0.84
N ALA A 337 -39.33 -4.10 -1.10
CA ALA A 337 -39.31 -2.76 -0.55
C ALA A 337 -39.35 -2.76 0.99
N ASP A 338 -40.18 -3.62 1.59
CA ASP A 338 -40.29 -3.71 3.05
C ASP A 338 -39.00 -4.25 3.69
N LEU A 339 -38.45 -5.34 3.15
CA LEU A 339 -37.18 -5.87 3.63
C LEU A 339 -36.04 -4.86 3.46
N LEU A 340 -36.04 -4.09 2.36
CA LEU A 340 -35.06 -3.04 2.15
C LEU A 340 -35.24 -1.89 3.15
N ALA A 341 -36.48 -1.50 3.47
CA ALA A 341 -36.77 -0.49 4.47
C ALA A 341 -36.29 -0.90 5.87
N ASP A 342 -36.59 -2.14 6.27
CA ASP A 342 -36.13 -2.72 7.54
C ASP A 342 -34.59 -2.79 7.55
N GLY A 343 -34.00 -3.26 6.45
CA GLY A 343 -32.56 -3.30 6.26
C GLY A 343 -31.91 -1.92 6.41
N LEU A 344 -32.47 -0.88 5.81
CA LEU A 344 -32.00 0.50 5.95
C LEU A 344 -32.14 1.01 7.39
N SER A 345 -33.23 0.65 8.09
CA SER A 345 -33.43 1.01 9.50
C SER A 345 -32.36 0.40 10.39
N VAL A 346 -32.11 -0.91 10.26
CA VAL A 346 -31.05 -1.60 11.01
C VAL A 346 -29.66 -1.14 10.57
N GLY A 347 -29.48 -0.87 9.28
CA GLY A 347 -28.25 -0.30 8.73
C GLY A 347 -27.92 1.07 9.34
N ARG A 348 -28.93 1.91 9.62
CA ARG A 348 -28.77 3.18 10.33
C ARG A 348 -28.32 2.97 11.77
N ASP A 349 -28.94 2.03 12.48
CA ASP A 349 -28.54 1.68 13.85
C ASP A 349 -27.10 1.13 13.90
N TYR A 350 -26.75 0.28 12.94
CA TYR A 350 -25.39 -0.26 12.79
C TYR A 350 -24.38 0.84 12.47
N ALA A 351 -24.67 1.76 11.54
CA ALA A 351 -23.80 2.88 11.20
C ALA A 351 -23.49 3.76 12.43
N ARG A 352 -24.50 4.01 13.27
CA ARG A 352 -24.33 4.74 14.55
C ARG A 352 -23.46 3.96 15.52
N ALA A 353 -23.73 2.67 15.72
CA ALA A 353 -22.97 1.80 16.63
C ALA A 353 -21.50 1.70 16.20
N TYR A 354 -21.25 1.53 14.90
CA TYR A 354 -19.90 1.49 14.35
C TYR A 354 -19.15 2.83 14.50
N GLY A 355 -19.84 3.94 14.22
CA GLY A 355 -19.28 5.28 14.44
C GLY A 355 -18.92 5.55 15.92
N GLN A 356 -19.72 5.06 16.87
CA GLN A 356 -19.42 5.14 18.30
C GLN A 356 -18.22 4.27 18.68
N ALA A 357 -18.14 3.04 18.14
CA ALA A 357 -17.02 2.14 18.39
C ALA A 357 -15.69 2.75 17.92
N LYS A 358 -15.66 3.38 16.73
CA LYS A 358 -14.49 4.11 16.21
C LYS A 358 -14.09 5.27 17.14
N ARG A 359 -15.05 6.09 17.56
CA ARG A 359 -14.79 7.22 18.48
C ARG A 359 -14.23 6.77 19.83
N ALA A 360 -14.73 5.67 20.38
CA ALA A 360 -14.31 5.16 21.69
C ALA A 360 -12.81 4.80 21.73
N ILE A 361 -12.24 4.35 20.60
CA ILE A 361 -10.82 4.00 20.48
C ILE A 361 -9.97 5.09 19.83
N GLY A 362 -10.56 6.26 19.54
CA GLY A 362 -9.87 7.36 18.85
C GLY A 362 -9.38 6.98 17.45
N ALA A 363 -10.17 6.21 16.69
CA ALA A 363 -9.78 5.75 15.36
C ALA A 363 -10.67 6.30 14.25
N VAL A 364 -10.13 6.36 13.04
CA VAL A 364 -10.82 6.76 11.81
C VAL A 364 -10.50 5.75 10.72
N ASP A 365 -11.45 5.44 9.83
CA ASP A 365 -11.14 4.67 8.63
C ASP A 365 -10.74 5.60 7.45
N PHE A 366 -10.39 5.01 6.30
CA PHE A 366 -9.96 5.79 5.13
C PHE A 366 -11.10 6.65 4.54
N ASP A 367 -12.35 6.18 4.63
CA ASP A 367 -13.51 6.94 4.17
C ASP A 367 -13.78 8.14 5.09
N ASP A 368 -13.61 7.98 6.40
CA ASP A 368 -13.68 9.05 7.40
C ASP A 368 -12.62 10.11 7.16
N LEU A 369 -11.37 9.74 6.83
CA LEU A 369 -10.31 10.71 6.53
C LEU A 369 -10.75 11.68 5.44
N ILE A 370 -11.34 11.18 4.35
CA ILE A 370 -11.83 12.00 3.25
C ILE A 370 -13.05 12.81 3.69
N ARG A 371 -14.06 12.15 4.27
CA ARG A 371 -15.34 12.79 4.65
C ARG A 371 -15.13 13.90 5.68
N VAL A 372 -14.41 13.61 6.78
CA VAL A 372 -14.15 14.58 7.85
C VAL A 372 -13.30 15.75 7.34
N THR A 373 -12.38 15.50 6.39
CA THR A 373 -11.63 16.58 5.74
C THR A 373 -12.53 17.49 4.92
N VAL A 374 -13.46 16.93 4.13
CA VAL A 374 -14.45 17.73 3.40
C VAL A 374 -15.31 18.54 4.37
N ASP A 375 -15.83 17.90 5.43
CA ASP A 375 -16.64 18.56 6.45
C ASP A 375 -15.88 19.70 7.14
N LEU A 376 -14.61 19.49 7.51
CA LEU A 376 -13.74 20.51 8.10
C LEU A 376 -13.54 21.69 7.15
N LEU A 377 -13.20 21.41 5.89
CA LEU A 377 -12.94 22.44 4.89
C LEU A 377 -14.20 23.20 4.50
N GLN A 378 -15.39 22.60 4.54
CA GLN A 378 -16.65 23.27 4.22
C GLN A 378 -17.31 23.97 5.41
N ARG A 379 -16.85 23.70 6.63
CA ARG A 379 -17.42 24.28 7.86
C ARG A 379 -17.34 25.82 7.83
N PRO A 380 -18.45 26.56 7.97
CA PRO A 380 -18.43 28.02 8.00
C PRO A 380 -17.50 28.57 9.09
N GLY A 381 -16.73 29.61 8.77
CA GLY A 381 -15.74 30.24 9.65
C GLY A 381 -14.44 29.42 9.83
N ILE A 382 -14.54 28.21 10.39
CA ILE A 382 -13.35 27.35 10.62
C ILE A 382 -12.71 26.93 9.29
N GLY A 383 -13.52 26.48 8.33
CA GLY A 383 -13.03 26.04 7.03
C GLY A 383 -12.38 27.18 6.25
N GLU A 384 -12.90 28.41 6.34
CA GLU A 384 -12.27 29.61 5.77
C GLU A 384 -10.89 29.87 6.37
N TRP A 385 -10.79 29.78 7.70
CA TRP A 385 -9.51 29.95 8.40
C TRP A 385 -8.50 28.85 8.05
N VAL A 386 -8.93 27.60 7.95
CA VAL A 386 -8.08 26.47 7.55
C VAL A 386 -7.63 26.64 6.10
N ARG A 387 -8.52 26.97 5.16
CA ARG A 387 -8.17 27.25 3.76
C ARG A 387 -7.18 28.41 3.65
N TYR A 388 -7.39 29.48 4.41
CA TYR A 388 -6.46 30.61 4.48
C TYR A 388 -5.06 30.17 4.95
N LYS A 389 -4.96 29.30 5.96
CA LYS A 389 -3.67 28.76 6.43
C LYS A 389 -2.98 27.89 5.38
N LEU A 390 -3.73 27.09 4.64
CA LEU A 390 -3.19 26.26 3.55
C LEU A 390 -2.73 27.12 2.37
N ASP A 391 -3.51 28.15 2.03
CA ASP A 391 -3.24 29.08 0.93
C ASP A 391 -1.97 29.92 1.15
N GLN A 392 -1.59 30.20 2.41
CA GLN A 392 -0.34 30.90 2.73
C GLN A 392 0.92 30.10 2.38
N VAL A 393 0.83 28.78 2.28
CA VAL A 393 2.00 27.91 2.06
C VAL A 393 1.99 27.35 0.64
N THR A 394 0.85 26.85 0.16
CA THR A 394 0.77 26.10 -1.10
C THR A 394 0.45 27.00 -2.29
N GLU A 395 1.40 27.14 -3.21
CA GLU A 395 1.23 27.93 -4.45
C GLU A 395 0.96 27.03 -5.66
N HIS A 396 1.45 25.79 -5.65
CA HIS A 396 1.33 24.87 -6.76
C HIS A 396 0.74 23.53 -6.32
N VAL A 397 -0.35 23.14 -6.97
CA VAL A 397 -1.00 21.84 -6.75
C VAL A 397 -0.87 21.00 -8.01
N LEU A 398 -0.19 19.87 -7.89
CA LEU A 398 -0.02 18.88 -8.96
C LEU A 398 -0.77 17.61 -8.57
N ILE A 399 -1.61 17.11 -9.47
CA ILE A 399 -2.43 15.91 -9.25
C ILE A 399 -2.07 14.88 -10.30
N ASP A 400 -1.52 13.75 -9.85
CA ASP A 400 -1.25 12.59 -10.68
C ASP A 400 -2.39 11.57 -10.59
N GLU A 401 -2.60 10.81 -11.66
CA GLU A 401 -3.71 9.85 -11.81
C GLU A 401 -5.07 10.48 -11.47
N ALA A 402 -5.30 11.71 -11.93
CA ALA A 402 -6.49 12.50 -11.59
C ALA A 402 -7.83 11.80 -11.96
N GLN A 403 -7.82 10.85 -12.92
CA GLN A 403 -8.98 10.02 -13.24
C GLN A 403 -9.43 9.08 -12.11
N ASP A 404 -8.53 8.76 -11.17
CA ASP A 404 -8.81 7.92 -10.00
C ASP A 404 -9.26 8.77 -8.79
N THR A 405 -9.59 10.04 -8.98
CA THR A 405 -10.06 10.91 -7.91
C THR A 405 -11.58 10.82 -7.80
N ASN A 406 -12.10 10.47 -6.62
CA ASN A 406 -13.54 10.41 -6.37
C ASN A 406 -14.15 11.81 -6.10
N LEU A 407 -15.48 11.90 -6.04
CA LEU A 407 -16.17 13.18 -5.86
C LEU A 407 -15.70 13.95 -4.62
N ASN A 408 -15.60 13.30 -3.46
CA ASN A 408 -15.20 13.95 -2.22
C ASN A 408 -13.74 14.42 -2.26
N GLN A 409 -12.85 13.64 -2.88
CA GLN A 409 -11.46 14.05 -3.09
C GLN A 409 -11.38 15.27 -4.02
N TRP A 410 -12.21 15.36 -5.06
CA TRP A 410 -12.32 16.57 -5.89
C TRP A 410 -12.83 17.79 -5.10
N LEU A 411 -13.73 17.60 -4.12
CA LEU A 411 -14.14 18.69 -3.23
C LEU A 411 -12.96 19.23 -2.40
N ILE A 412 -12.05 18.35 -1.95
CA ILE A 412 -10.81 18.76 -1.26
C ILE A 412 -9.91 19.55 -2.22
N VAL A 413 -9.72 19.06 -3.44
CA VAL A 413 -8.92 19.76 -4.46
C VAL A 413 -9.49 21.15 -4.76
N ARG A 414 -10.82 21.27 -4.91
CA ARG A 414 -11.51 22.56 -5.10
C ARG A 414 -11.24 23.51 -3.94
N ALA A 415 -11.38 23.02 -2.70
CA ALA A 415 -11.09 23.82 -1.51
C ALA A 415 -9.64 24.32 -1.42
N LEU A 416 -8.69 23.63 -2.06
CA LEU A 416 -7.28 24.05 -2.14
C LEU A 416 -6.99 24.99 -3.32
N ALA A 417 -7.66 24.81 -4.46
CA ALA A 417 -7.28 25.43 -5.73
C ALA A 417 -8.23 26.52 -6.22
N ASP A 418 -9.46 26.62 -5.70
CA ASP A 418 -10.45 27.61 -6.20
C ASP A 418 -9.97 29.07 -6.05
N GLU A 419 -9.18 29.36 -5.02
CA GLU A 419 -8.53 30.66 -4.79
C GLU A 419 -7.46 31.00 -5.84
N PHE A 420 -6.95 30.02 -6.59
CA PHE A 420 -5.99 30.28 -7.66
C PHE A 420 -6.67 30.96 -8.87
N PHE A 421 -8.00 31.00 -8.90
CA PHE A 421 -8.83 31.53 -9.97
C PHE A 421 -9.60 32.80 -9.54
N VAL A 422 -9.00 33.67 -8.71
CA VAL A 422 -9.59 34.95 -8.26
C VAL A 422 -8.81 36.19 -8.80
N GLY A 423 -7.75 35.96 -9.60
CA GLY A 423 -6.85 36.99 -10.15
C GLY A 423 -5.48 36.98 -9.46
N ARG A 424 -4.42 37.53 -10.10
CA ARG A 424 -3.04 37.49 -9.54
C ARG A 424 -2.84 38.47 -8.38
N GLY A 425 -3.40 39.68 -8.45
CA GLY A 425 -3.65 40.61 -7.33
C GLY A 425 -2.53 40.67 -6.27
N LEU A 426 -2.92 40.44 -5.00
CA LEU A 426 -2.04 40.45 -3.81
C LEU A 426 -0.86 39.47 -3.86
N TYR A 427 -0.94 38.45 -4.71
CA TYR A 427 0.06 37.40 -4.82
C TYR A 427 1.07 37.65 -5.94
N ALA A 428 0.86 38.68 -6.79
CA ALA A 428 1.86 39.08 -7.77
C ALA A 428 3.17 39.56 -7.07
N PRO A 429 4.36 39.18 -7.55
CA PRO A 429 4.64 38.47 -8.81
C PRO A 429 4.63 36.94 -8.73
N SER A 430 4.27 36.34 -7.58
CA SER A 430 4.13 34.88 -7.45
C SER A 430 2.98 34.35 -8.31
N THR A 431 3.17 33.16 -8.86
CA THR A 431 2.18 32.50 -9.72
C THR A 431 1.66 31.26 -9.05
N ARG A 432 0.34 31.10 -8.96
CA ARG A 432 -0.28 29.90 -8.41
C ARG A 432 -0.85 29.06 -9.53
N THR A 433 -0.51 27.76 -9.58
CA THR A 433 -0.99 26.90 -10.67
C THR A 433 -1.54 25.57 -10.20
N LEU A 434 -2.56 25.12 -10.94
CA LEU A 434 -3.12 23.78 -10.88
C LEU A 434 -2.62 23.00 -12.09
N PHE A 435 -2.03 21.84 -11.85
CA PHE A 435 -1.63 20.90 -12.88
C PHE A 435 -2.29 19.56 -12.59
N THR A 436 -3.09 19.06 -13.52
CA THR A 436 -3.69 17.73 -13.43
C THR A 436 -3.19 16.89 -14.59
N VAL A 437 -2.86 15.64 -14.30
CA VAL A 437 -2.56 14.64 -15.32
C VAL A 437 -3.35 13.37 -15.06
N GLY A 438 -3.97 12.86 -16.10
CA GLY A 438 -4.77 11.66 -16.02
C GLY A 438 -5.25 11.18 -17.37
N ASP A 439 -5.93 10.04 -17.38
CA ASP A 439 -6.54 9.48 -18.58
C ASP A 439 -7.78 8.69 -18.20
N TYR A 440 -8.94 9.13 -18.67
CA TYR A 440 -10.21 8.47 -18.36
C TYR A 440 -10.23 7.01 -18.81
N LYS A 441 -9.46 6.65 -19.86
CA LYS A 441 -9.31 5.25 -20.34
C LYS A 441 -8.68 4.32 -19.29
N GLN A 442 -8.02 4.89 -18.28
CA GLN A 442 -7.33 4.18 -17.20
C GLN A 442 -8.04 4.30 -15.83
N ALA A 443 -9.28 4.78 -15.79
CA ALA A 443 -10.09 4.87 -14.56
C ALA A 443 -10.68 3.48 -14.20
N ILE A 444 -9.98 2.73 -13.36
CA ILE A 444 -10.27 1.31 -13.05
C ILE A 444 -10.51 1.03 -11.56
N PHE A 445 -10.73 2.07 -10.76
CA PHE A 445 -10.96 1.96 -9.32
C PHE A 445 -12.39 2.37 -8.93
N GLY A 446 -13.37 2.00 -9.75
CA GLY A 446 -14.79 2.33 -9.54
C GLY A 446 -15.35 1.76 -8.23
N PHE A 447 -14.76 0.69 -7.71
CA PHE A 447 -15.06 0.16 -6.38
C PHE A 447 -14.63 1.09 -5.22
N GLN A 448 -13.70 2.01 -5.45
CA GLN A 448 -13.31 3.09 -4.52
C GLN A 448 -14.09 4.40 -4.79
N GLY A 449 -15.11 4.36 -5.66
CA GLY A 449 -15.95 5.52 -5.99
C GLY A 449 -15.38 6.46 -7.05
N THR A 450 -14.33 6.06 -7.78
CA THR A 450 -13.79 6.83 -8.90
C THR A 450 -14.71 6.70 -10.12
N ASP A 451 -14.94 7.79 -10.85
CA ASP A 451 -15.80 7.78 -12.04
C ASP A 451 -15.25 8.76 -13.08
N PRO A 452 -15.09 8.38 -14.37
CA PRO A 452 -14.78 9.31 -15.46
C PRO A 452 -15.66 10.56 -15.48
N ILE A 453 -16.92 10.46 -15.06
CA ILE A 453 -17.85 11.59 -14.95
C ILE A 453 -17.32 12.64 -13.97
N ASN A 454 -16.77 12.22 -12.83
CA ASN A 454 -16.21 13.12 -11.82
C ASN A 454 -14.97 13.84 -12.35
N PHE A 455 -14.11 13.13 -13.11
CA PHE A 455 -12.95 13.71 -13.77
C PHE A 455 -13.35 14.81 -14.77
N GLN A 456 -14.33 14.53 -15.63
CA GLN A 456 -14.84 15.51 -16.59
C GLN A 456 -15.53 16.71 -15.91
N ALA A 457 -16.33 16.45 -14.87
CA ALA A 457 -17.00 17.52 -14.11
C ALA A 457 -16.00 18.44 -13.41
N ALA A 458 -14.89 17.89 -12.91
CA ALA A 458 -13.80 18.68 -12.33
C ALA A 458 -13.07 19.53 -13.40
N GLU A 459 -12.79 18.97 -14.58
CA GLU A 459 -12.22 19.72 -15.70
C GLU A 459 -13.09 20.94 -16.05
N GLN A 460 -14.38 20.70 -16.25
CA GLN A 460 -15.35 21.74 -16.62
C GLN A 460 -15.48 22.83 -15.55
N HIS A 461 -15.38 22.45 -14.26
CA HIS A 461 -15.38 23.40 -13.15
C HIS A 461 -14.18 24.34 -13.23
N PHE A 462 -12.95 23.81 -13.26
CA PHE A 462 -11.75 24.64 -13.28
C PHE A 462 -11.58 25.43 -14.58
N HIS A 463 -12.00 24.86 -15.72
CA HIS A 463 -12.02 25.59 -16.99
C HIS A 463 -12.94 26.82 -16.92
N ARG A 464 -14.14 26.68 -16.34
CA ARG A 464 -15.08 27.79 -16.15
C ARG A 464 -14.51 28.85 -15.23
N ARG A 465 -13.92 28.45 -14.10
CA ARG A 465 -13.26 29.36 -13.15
C ARG A 465 -12.13 30.14 -13.81
N ALA A 466 -11.32 29.50 -14.66
CA ALA A 466 -10.27 30.18 -15.41
C ALA A 466 -10.82 31.22 -16.41
N LEU A 467 -11.93 30.91 -17.08
CA LEU A 467 -12.60 31.84 -18.00
C LEU A 467 -13.15 33.08 -17.28
N GLU A 468 -13.66 32.92 -16.05
CA GLU A 468 -14.18 34.02 -15.24
C GLU A 468 -13.12 35.07 -14.90
N VAL A 469 -11.83 34.68 -14.83
CA VAL A 469 -10.71 35.58 -14.46
C VAL A 469 -9.70 35.82 -15.56
N ALA A 470 -9.90 35.31 -16.79
CA ALA A 470 -8.94 35.46 -17.89
C ALA A 470 -8.60 36.94 -18.19
N GLY A 471 -9.57 37.85 -17.99
CA GLY A 471 -9.45 39.27 -18.32
C GLY A 471 -9.37 39.54 -19.83
N THR A 472 -9.35 40.81 -20.24
CA THR A 472 -9.11 41.22 -21.64
C THR A 472 -7.70 41.76 -21.81
N GLU A 473 -7.29 41.99 -23.07
CA GLU A 473 -5.99 42.62 -23.37
C GLU A 473 -5.84 44.04 -22.81
N ASP A 474 -6.92 44.66 -22.34
CA ASP A 474 -6.91 45.99 -21.73
C ASP A 474 -6.66 45.96 -20.22
N TRP A 475 -6.75 44.80 -19.57
CA TRP A 475 -6.54 44.68 -18.12
C TRP A 475 -5.05 44.69 -17.76
N PRO A 476 -4.64 45.23 -16.60
CA PRO A 476 -3.26 45.07 -16.12
C PRO A 476 -2.86 43.59 -16.05
N THR A 477 -1.61 43.26 -16.43
CA THR A 477 -1.11 41.87 -16.45
C THR A 477 -1.21 41.19 -15.08
N GLU A 478 -1.15 41.96 -13.99
CA GLU A 478 -1.26 41.50 -12.60
C GLU A 478 -2.72 41.28 -12.16
N GLU A 479 -3.69 41.71 -12.95
CA GLU A 479 -5.12 41.48 -12.72
C GLU A 479 -5.70 40.39 -13.62
N ARG A 480 -4.98 40.01 -14.69
CA ARG A 480 -5.35 38.88 -15.55
C ARG A 480 -5.05 37.55 -14.88
N GLY A 481 -6.00 36.62 -14.98
CA GLY A 481 -5.82 35.23 -14.64
C GLY A 481 -4.83 34.52 -15.55
N LEU A 482 -4.37 33.35 -15.11
CA LEU A 482 -3.49 32.50 -15.91
C LEU A 482 -4.27 31.77 -17.01
N PRO A 483 -3.63 31.46 -18.15
CA PRO A 483 -4.24 30.59 -19.15
C PRO A 483 -4.50 29.19 -18.58
N PHE A 484 -5.56 28.55 -19.09
CA PHE A 484 -5.93 27.17 -18.78
C PHE A 484 -5.78 26.32 -20.04
N ASN A 485 -4.71 25.52 -20.08
CA ASN A 485 -4.37 24.70 -21.24
C ASN A 485 -4.93 23.29 -21.08
N ARG A 486 -5.80 22.89 -22.02
CA ARG A 486 -6.24 21.49 -22.20
C ARG A 486 -5.37 20.85 -23.25
N LEU A 487 -4.50 19.93 -22.83
CA LEU A 487 -3.49 19.32 -23.68
C LEU A 487 -3.68 17.81 -23.71
N SER A 488 -3.28 17.17 -24.81
CA SER A 488 -3.35 15.71 -24.96
C SER A 488 -2.03 15.12 -25.42
N LEU A 489 -1.60 14.03 -24.78
CA LEU A 489 -0.42 13.27 -25.18
C LEU A 489 -0.84 11.90 -25.73
N THR A 490 -0.56 11.68 -27.01
CA THR A 490 -0.90 10.45 -27.76
C THR A 490 0.34 9.63 -28.16
N HIS A 491 1.53 10.22 -28.14
CA HIS A 491 2.79 9.57 -28.51
C HIS A 491 3.34 8.73 -27.34
N SER A 492 3.25 7.41 -27.46
CA SER A 492 3.79 6.44 -26.51
C SER A 492 5.29 6.20 -26.74
N PHE A 493 6.06 6.29 -25.66
CA PHE A 493 7.48 5.94 -25.59
C PHE A 493 7.70 4.55 -24.96
N ARG A 494 6.61 3.78 -24.79
CA ARG A 494 6.59 2.50 -24.07
C ARG A 494 6.37 1.32 -24.99
N SER A 495 5.34 1.38 -25.84
CA SER A 495 4.87 0.24 -26.61
C SER A 495 5.20 0.39 -28.08
N THR A 496 5.53 -0.71 -28.74
CA THR A 496 5.75 -0.78 -30.19
C THR A 496 4.45 -0.52 -30.94
N ARG A 497 4.59 -0.09 -32.19
CA ARG A 497 3.46 0.28 -33.06
C ARG A 497 2.40 -0.84 -33.19
N PRO A 498 2.76 -2.13 -33.39
CA PRO A 498 1.76 -3.20 -33.53
C PRO A 498 0.87 -3.39 -32.29
N ILE A 499 1.41 -3.20 -31.08
CA ILE A 499 0.63 -3.29 -29.85
C ILE A 499 -0.43 -2.19 -29.81
N LEU A 500 -0.06 -0.96 -30.16
CA LEU A 500 -0.96 0.20 -30.13
C LEU A 500 -2.02 0.12 -31.22
N GLU A 501 -1.65 -0.28 -32.45
CA GLU A 501 -2.61 -0.51 -33.54
C GLU A 501 -3.65 -1.57 -33.17
N PHE A 502 -3.23 -2.63 -32.48
CA PHE A 502 -4.14 -3.65 -31.95
C PHE A 502 -5.07 -3.11 -30.87
N VAL A 503 -4.55 -2.34 -29.92
CA VAL A 503 -5.35 -1.74 -28.85
C VAL A 503 -6.38 -0.78 -29.43
N ASP A 504 -6.01 0.07 -30.39
CA ASP A 504 -6.93 0.98 -31.07
C ASP A 504 -8.04 0.22 -31.80
N ALA A 505 -7.70 -0.82 -32.57
CA ALA A 505 -8.69 -1.66 -33.23
C ALA A 505 -9.62 -2.39 -32.23
N ALA A 506 -9.08 -2.83 -31.09
CA ALA A 506 -9.87 -3.48 -30.06
C ALA A 506 -10.83 -2.52 -29.36
N VAL A 507 -10.41 -1.26 -29.15
CA VAL A 507 -11.23 -0.18 -28.60
C VAL A 507 -12.32 0.24 -29.59
N GLU A 508 -11.99 0.41 -30.87
CA GLU A 508 -12.95 0.73 -31.94
C GLU A 508 -14.00 -0.38 -32.12
N ALA A 509 -13.63 -1.65 -31.86
CA ALA A 509 -14.51 -2.81 -31.96
C ALA A 509 -15.37 -3.08 -30.70
N LEU A 510 -15.38 -2.18 -29.72
CA LEU A 510 -16.26 -2.27 -28.55
C LEU A 510 -17.67 -1.81 -28.92
N GLY A 511 -18.69 -2.60 -28.54
CA GLY A 511 -20.09 -2.18 -28.62
C GLY A 511 -20.47 -1.22 -27.48
N GLU A 512 -21.67 -0.63 -27.53
CA GLU A 512 -22.18 0.23 -26.46
C GLU A 512 -22.24 -0.52 -25.11
N PRO A 513 -21.85 0.11 -23.97
CA PRO A 513 -21.51 1.54 -23.79
C PRO A 513 -20.02 1.87 -24.07
N GLY A 514 -19.24 0.96 -24.66
CA GLY A 514 -17.80 1.13 -24.87
C GLY A 514 -17.05 1.34 -23.56
N MET A 515 -16.05 2.22 -23.54
CA MET A 515 -15.35 2.61 -22.31
C MET A 515 -16.06 3.70 -21.49
N GLY A 516 -17.31 4.05 -21.81
CA GLY A 516 -18.09 5.11 -21.14
C GLY A 516 -17.90 6.51 -21.74
N LEU A 517 -18.17 7.55 -20.95
CA LEU A 517 -18.04 8.96 -21.35
C LEU A 517 -16.58 9.33 -21.67
N ALA A 518 -16.28 9.64 -22.94
CA ALA A 518 -16.06 11.02 -23.42
C ALA A 518 -15.18 11.09 -24.70
N GLY A 519 -15.73 11.71 -25.75
CA GLY A 519 -14.98 12.25 -26.89
C GLY A 519 -14.50 11.24 -27.94
N GLU A 520 -14.05 11.75 -29.09
CA GLU A 520 -13.32 10.94 -30.07
C GLU A 520 -12.10 10.32 -29.40
N VAL A 521 -11.97 8.99 -29.47
CA VAL A 521 -10.78 8.30 -28.97
C VAL A 521 -9.63 8.65 -29.89
N GLU A 522 -8.72 9.49 -29.41
CA GLU A 522 -7.51 9.83 -30.16
C GLU A 522 -6.64 8.58 -30.34
N ARG A 523 -6.22 8.33 -31.59
CA ARG A 523 -5.38 7.20 -31.94
C ARG A 523 -3.99 7.33 -31.33
N HIS A 524 -3.42 6.20 -30.92
CA HIS A 524 -2.09 6.18 -30.32
C HIS A 524 -1.01 6.25 -31.40
N ALA A 525 0.10 6.92 -31.08
CA ALA A 525 1.33 6.89 -31.88
C ALA A 525 2.46 6.22 -31.07
N SER A 526 3.39 5.54 -31.74
CA SER A 526 4.56 4.92 -31.09
C SER A 526 5.85 5.62 -31.53
N GLU A 527 6.67 6.00 -30.54
CA GLU A 527 8.05 6.46 -30.74
C GLU A 527 9.08 5.33 -30.54
N VAL A 528 8.61 4.13 -30.19
CA VAL A 528 9.45 2.93 -30.00
C VAL A 528 9.80 2.34 -31.36
N ARG A 529 11.09 2.13 -31.61
CA ARG A 529 11.58 1.49 -32.84
C ARG A 529 11.57 -0.03 -32.69
N GLY A 530 11.36 -0.72 -33.82
CA GLY A 530 11.41 -2.17 -33.91
C GLY A 530 10.02 -2.81 -34.00
N PRO A 531 9.97 -4.10 -34.38
CA PRO A 531 8.71 -4.82 -34.52
C PRO A 531 8.09 -5.14 -33.15
N GLY A 532 6.84 -5.56 -33.19
CA GLY A 532 6.10 -6.12 -32.06
C GLY A 532 5.05 -7.09 -32.56
N ARG A 533 4.42 -7.83 -31.65
CA ARG A 533 3.36 -8.77 -32.03
C ARG A 533 2.30 -8.96 -30.97
N VAL A 534 1.08 -9.22 -31.43
CA VAL A 534 -0.03 -9.68 -30.59
C VAL A 534 -0.42 -11.07 -31.03
N THR A 535 -0.45 -12.03 -30.09
CA THR A 535 -0.80 -13.43 -30.37
C THR A 535 -2.04 -13.82 -29.57
N LEU A 536 -3.07 -14.29 -30.27
CA LEU A 536 -4.30 -14.83 -29.70
C LEU A 536 -4.23 -16.37 -29.78
N TRP A 537 -4.18 -17.03 -28.61
CA TRP A 537 -4.20 -18.50 -28.53
C TRP A 537 -5.63 -19.03 -28.63
N PRO A 538 -5.86 -20.22 -29.19
CA PRO A 538 -7.17 -20.86 -29.13
C PRO A 538 -7.57 -21.07 -27.66
N PRO A 539 -8.85 -20.84 -27.30
CA PRO A 539 -9.27 -20.99 -25.92
C PRO A 539 -9.30 -22.48 -25.56
N VAL A 540 -8.83 -22.82 -24.37
CA VAL A 540 -8.83 -24.21 -23.90
C VAL A 540 -10.24 -24.59 -23.45
N VAL A 541 -10.83 -25.61 -24.08
CA VAL A 541 -12.16 -26.12 -23.72
C VAL A 541 -12.01 -27.32 -22.78
N ALA A 542 -12.84 -27.38 -21.74
CA ALA A 542 -12.88 -28.53 -20.84
C ALA A 542 -13.19 -29.83 -21.61
N GLY A 543 -12.22 -30.74 -21.68
CA GLY A 543 -12.43 -32.11 -22.13
C GLY A 543 -12.92 -32.94 -20.95
N GLY A 544 -14.00 -33.71 -21.11
CA GLY A 544 -14.42 -34.64 -20.07
C GLY A 544 -13.46 -35.81 -19.99
N SER A 545 -12.62 -35.86 -18.96
CA SER A 545 -11.96 -37.09 -18.51
C SER A 545 -12.12 -37.24 -17.00
N ASP A 546 -12.83 -38.27 -16.57
CA ASP A 546 -13.26 -38.52 -15.19
C ASP A 546 -12.17 -39.21 -14.31
N GLU A 547 -10.87 -39.11 -14.62
CA GLU A 547 -9.86 -40.00 -14.00
C GLU A 547 -8.71 -39.35 -13.20
N ASP A 548 -8.79 -38.08 -12.79
CA ASP A 548 -7.82 -37.51 -11.84
C ASP A 548 -8.44 -37.19 -10.46
N GLU A 549 -7.94 -37.83 -9.40
CA GLU A 549 -8.35 -37.72 -7.98
C GLU A 549 -8.07 -36.34 -7.31
N GLU A 550 -8.08 -35.24 -8.08
CA GLU A 550 -8.00 -33.85 -7.57
C GLU A 550 -9.20 -33.00 -8.05
N GLY A 551 -10.42 -33.44 -7.73
CA GLY A 551 -11.69 -32.92 -8.25
C GLY A 551 -12.18 -31.56 -7.70
N TRP A 552 -11.32 -30.55 -7.52
CA TRP A 552 -11.73 -29.20 -7.08
C TRP A 552 -11.51 -28.06 -8.10
N ILE A 553 -10.76 -28.29 -9.19
CA ILE A 553 -10.46 -27.27 -10.22
C ILE A 553 -10.76 -27.82 -11.63
N ASP A 554 -11.38 -27.03 -12.50
CA ASP A 554 -11.73 -27.41 -13.88
C ASP A 554 -10.46 -27.75 -14.73
N ASP A 555 -10.48 -28.88 -15.43
CA ASP A 555 -9.38 -29.38 -16.26
C ASP A 555 -8.89 -28.37 -17.31
N ALA A 556 -9.79 -27.53 -17.84
CA ALA A 556 -9.44 -26.48 -18.79
C ALA A 556 -8.51 -25.43 -18.15
N VAL A 557 -8.77 -25.06 -16.89
CA VAL A 557 -7.96 -24.10 -16.13
C VAL A 557 -6.58 -24.69 -15.83
N ARG A 558 -6.52 -26.00 -15.51
CA ARG A 558 -5.25 -26.72 -15.30
C ARG A 558 -4.42 -26.77 -16.57
N LYS A 559 -5.05 -27.06 -17.70
CA LYS A 559 -4.36 -27.12 -18.99
C LYS A 559 -3.84 -25.74 -19.42
N VAL A 560 -4.63 -24.67 -19.32
CA VAL A 560 -4.15 -23.32 -19.72
C VAL A 560 -2.97 -22.86 -18.86
N ALA A 561 -2.99 -23.11 -17.55
CA ALA A 561 -1.87 -22.79 -16.66
C ALA A 561 -0.59 -23.57 -17.04
N THR A 562 -0.74 -24.84 -17.42
CA THR A 562 0.36 -25.71 -17.87
C THR A 562 0.91 -25.25 -19.22
N ASP A 563 0.04 -24.91 -20.18
CA ASP A 563 0.45 -24.42 -21.50
C ASP A 563 1.20 -23.09 -21.39
N ILE A 564 0.73 -22.17 -20.53
CA ILE A 564 1.43 -20.90 -20.24
C ILE A 564 2.82 -21.17 -19.67
N ALA A 565 2.94 -22.03 -18.65
CA ALA A 565 4.22 -22.32 -18.01
C ALA A 565 5.23 -22.94 -18.99
N ARG A 566 4.80 -23.89 -19.81
CA ARG A 566 5.63 -24.51 -20.86
C ARG A 566 6.03 -23.54 -21.96
N ALA A 567 5.12 -22.65 -22.38
CA ALA A 567 5.43 -21.64 -23.37
C ALA A 567 6.49 -20.66 -22.86
N VAL A 568 6.35 -20.19 -21.61
CA VAL A 568 7.32 -19.33 -20.95
C VAL A 568 8.68 -20.03 -20.85
N ARG A 569 8.70 -21.29 -20.40
CA ARG A 569 9.93 -22.07 -20.31
C ARG A 569 10.63 -22.20 -21.66
N ARG A 570 9.87 -22.56 -22.70
CA ARG A 570 10.36 -22.65 -24.08
C ARG A 570 10.93 -21.32 -24.57
N TRP A 571 10.25 -20.19 -24.35
CA TRP A 571 10.77 -18.88 -24.78
C TRP A 571 12.09 -18.50 -24.10
N LEU A 572 12.27 -18.89 -22.84
CA LEU A 572 13.52 -18.68 -22.11
C LEU A 572 14.64 -19.61 -22.61
N ASP A 573 14.34 -20.89 -22.82
CA ASP A 573 15.31 -21.88 -23.31
C ASP A 573 15.76 -21.59 -24.76
N ASP A 574 14.82 -21.24 -25.65
CA ASP A 574 15.09 -20.86 -27.05
C ASP A 574 15.80 -19.50 -27.15
N GLY A 575 15.82 -18.72 -26.07
CA GLY A 575 16.41 -17.38 -26.03
C GLY A 575 15.69 -16.41 -26.97
N LEU A 576 14.35 -16.35 -26.88
CA LEU A 576 13.51 -15.47 -27.67
C LEU A 576 14.08 -14.05 -27.70
N MET A 577 14.29 -13.49 -28.89
CA MET A 577 14.83 -12.14 -29.05
C MET A 577 13.74 -11.09 -28.85
N LEU A 578 14.02 -10.09 -28.01
CA LEU A 578 13.28 -8.84 -27.94
C LEU A 578 13.84 -7.91 -29.02
N GLU A 579 13.17 -7.88 -30.17
CA GLU A 579 13.66 -7.24 -31.40
C GLU A 579 13.65 -5.71 -31.31
N SER A 580 12.75 -5.13 -30.51
CA SER A 580 12.76 -3.68 -30.24
C SER A 580 13.92 -3.26 -29.33
N LYS A 581 14.47 -4.20 -28.55
CA LYS A 581 15.54 -3.96 -27.56
C LYS A 581 16.90 -4.48 -27.97
N GLY A 582 16.98 -5.34 -28.98
CA GLY A 582 18.21 -5.95 -29.46
C GLY A 582 18.88 -6.85 -28.42
N ARG A 583 18.11 -7.53 -27.56
CA ARG A 583 18.60 -8.48 -26.55
C ARG A 583 17.63 -9.67 -26.37
N ARG A 584 18.10 -10.75 -25.73
CA ARG A 584 17.26 -11.91 -25.39
C ARG A 584 16.27 -11.58 -24.25
N LEU A 585 15.14 -12.28 -24.25
CA LEU A 585 14.14 -12.28 -23.19
C LEU A 585 14.74 -12.87 -21.90
N GLU A 586 14.52 -12.18 -20.78
CA GLU A 586 14.88 -12.63 -19.44
C GLU A 586 13.60 -12.86 -18.62
N PRO A 587 13.63 -13.66 -17.53
CA PRO A 587 12.43 -13.93 -16.72
C PRO A 587 11.70 -12.66 -16.25
N GLN A 588 12.46 -11.62 -15.88
CA GLN A 588 11.96 -10.31 -15.43
C GLN A 588 11.15 -9.53 -16.48
N ASP A 589 11.33 -9.87 -17.76
CA ASP A 589 10.64 -9.24 -18.88
C ASP A 589 9.23 -9.79 -19.11
N ILE A 590 8.83 -10.81 -18.35
CA ILE A 590 7.56 -11.52 -18.51
C ILE A 590 6.61 -11.14 -17.38
N MET A 591 5.41 -10.68 -17.75
CA MET A 591 4.34 -10.36 -16.83
C MET A 591 3.07 -11.11 -17.22
N ILE A 592 2.48 -11.83 -16.26
CA ILE A 592 1.24 -12.58 -16.44
C ILE A 592 0.13 -11.89 -15.66
N LEU A 593 -0.92 -11.48 -16.37
CA LEU A 593 -2.05 -10.73 -15.85
C LEU A 593 -3.30 -11.61 -15.77
N VAL A 594 -3.90 -11.62 -14.59
CA VAL A 594 -5.20 -12.22 -14.30
C VAL A 594 -6.21 -11.15 -13.87
N LYS A 595 -7.52 -11.39 -14.01
CA LYS A 595 -8.55 -10.42 -13.56
C LYS A 595 -8.67 -10.38 -12.04
N ARG A 596 -8.73 -11.56 -11.42
CA ARG A 596 -8.90 -11.74 -9.97
C ARG A 596 -7.82 -12.67 -9.44
N ARG A 597 -7.51 -12.53 -8.15
CA ARG A 597 -6.68 -13.48 -7.42
C ARG A 597 -7.55 -14.68 -7.10
N GLY A 598 -7.27 -15.81 -7.75
CA GLY A 598 -8.04 -17.04 -7.61
C GLY A 598 -7.22 -18.23 -8.07
N ASP A 599 -7.88 -19.38 -8.20
CA ASP A 599 -7.21 -20.67 -8.41
C ASP A 599 -6.28 -20.68 -9.63
N LEU A 600 -6.66 -20.01 -10.72
CA LEU A 600 -5.81 -19.90 -11.92
C LEU A 600 -4.47 -19.22 -11.64
N ALA A 601 -4.45 -18.14 -10.84
CA ALA A 601 -3.20 -17.42 -10.55
C ALA A 601 -2.25 -18.28 -9.71
N SER A 602 -2.78 -18.93 -8.67
CA SER A 602 -2.01 -19.86 -7.83
C SER A 602 -1.52 -21.06 -8.64
N LEU A 603 -2.34 -21.57 -9.56
CA LEU A 603 -1.98 -22.69 -10.41
C LEU A 603 -0.90 -22.31 -11.44
N ILE A 604 -0.97 -21.11 -12.04
CA ILE A 604 0.09 -20.61 -12.93
C ILE A 604 1.43 -20.55 -12.19
N VAL A 605 1.44 -20.01 -10.96
CA VAL A 605 2.67 -19.97 -10.15
C VAL A 605 3.19 -21.38 -9.86
N ALA A 606 2.31 -22.30 -9.45
CA ALA A 606 2.69 -23.69 -9.18
C ALA A 606 3.23 -24.40 -10.43
N ARG A 607 2.67 -24.14 -11.62
CA ARG A 607 3.13 -24.74 -12.89
C ARG A 607 4.42 -24.11 -13.40
N LEU A 608 4.60 -22.80 -13.27
CA LEU A 608 5.87 -22.13 -13.57
C LEU A 608 6.99 -22.70 -12.70
N TYR A 609 6.69 -22.90 -11.41
CA TYR A 609 7.62 -23.51 -10.47
C TYR A 609 7.97 -24.95 -10.87
N ALA A 610 6.98 -25.78 -11.20
CA ALA A 610 7.20 -27.15 -11.66
C ALA A 610 8.02 -27.25 -12.96
N GLU A 611 7.90 -26.28 -13.87
CA GLU A 611 8.68 -26.18 -15.11
C GLU A 611 10.07 -25.52 -14.89
N GLY A 612 10.43 -25.21 -13.64
CA GLY A 612 11.72 -24.62 -13.27
C GLY A 612 11.90 -23.18 -13.76
N VAL A 613 10.81 -22.45 -13.97
CA VAL A 613 10.84 -21.03 -14.33
C VAL A 613 10.90 -20.18 -13.05
N PRO A 614 11.89 -19.28 -12.89
CA PRO A 614 11.92 -18.37 -11.77
C PRO A 614 10.67 -17.50 -11.78
N VAL A 615 9.86 -17.59 -10.73
CA VAL A 615 8.61 -16.84 -10.60
C VAL A 615 8.61 -16.06 -9.29
N ALA A 616 8.39 -14.75 -9.38
CA ALA A 616 7.99 -13.97 -8.24
C ALA A 616 6.53 -14.36 -7.97
N GLY A 617 6.27 -14.97 -6.81
CA GLY A 617 4.93 -15.38 -6.41
C GLY A 617 3.91 -14.25 -6.58
N VAL A 618 2.62 -14.60 -6.65
CA VAL A 618 1.53 -13.61 -6.73
C VAL A 618 1.78 -12.54 -5.66
N ASP A 619 1.55 -11.24 -5.98
CA ASP A 619 1.84 -10.02 -5.18
C ASP A 619 1.63 -10.11 -3.66
N ARG A 620 0.94 -11.14 -3.17
CA ARG A 620 0.71 -11.50 -1.77
C ARG A 620 0.91 -13.01 -1.56
N LEU A 621 1.91 -13.40 -0.79
CA LEU A 621 2.13 -14.80 -0.39
C LEU A 621 1.18 -15.14 0.77
N ARG A 622 0.36 -16.19 0.63
CA ARG A 622 -0.30 -16.81 1.80
C ARG A 622 0.76 -17.57 2.60
N LEU A 623 1.28 -16.93 3.64
CA LEU A 623 2.37 -17.50 4.45
C LEU A 623 2.03 -18.82 5.14
N ASN A 624 0.74 -19.16 5.30
CA ASN A 624 0.31 -20.42 5.93
C ASN A 624 0.36 -21.63 4.99
N ALA A 625 0.57 -21.45 3.68
CA ALA A 625 0.58 -22.53 2.71
C ALA A 625 1.93 -23.27 2.59
N PRO A 626 3.11 -22.61 2.62
CA PRO A 626 4.39 -23.29 2.53
C PRO A 626 4.62 -24.31 3.66
N LEU A 627 5.06 -25.52 3.31
CA LEU A 627 5.31 -26.61 4.26
C LEU A 627 6.29 -26.20 5.37
N ALA A 628 7.34 -25.44 5.04
CA ALA A 628 8.31 -24.96 6.02
C ALA A 628 7.65 -24.10 7.12
N VAL A 629 6.65 -23.29 6.76
CA VAL A 629 5.91 -22.48 7.72
C VAL A 629 4.92 -23.34 8.49
N GLN A 630 4.23 -24.29 7.83
CA GLN A 630 3.35 -25.23 8.52
C GLN A 630 4.08 -26.07 9.58
N ASP A 631 5.31 -26.52 9.28
CA ASP A 631 6.16 -27.26 10.23
C ASP A 631 6.52 -26.41 11.45
N LEU A 632 6.86 -25.13 11.25
CA LEU A 632 7.16 -24.18 12.33
C LEU A 632 5.91 -23.83 13.15
N LEU A 633 4.75 -23.66 12.51
CA LEU A 633 3.49 -23.44 13.20
C LEU A 633 3.02 -24.68 13.96
N ALA A 634 3.27 -25.89 13.45
CA ALA A 634 2.99 -27.13 14.16
C ALA A 634 3.79 -27.20 15.48
N ALA A 635 5.03 -26.68 15.50
CA ALA A 635 5.79 -26.54 16.75
C ALA A 635 5.12 -25.57 17.74
N ILE A 636 4.64 -24.41 17.26
CA ILE A 636 3.90 -23.44 18.09
C ILE A 636 2.58 -24.04 18.61
N ARG A 637 1.80 -24.70 17.75
CA ARG A 637 0.55 -25.37 18.14
C ARG A 637 0.79 -26.44 19.19
N PHE A 638 1.83 -27.26 19.00
CA PHE A 638 2.19 -28.30 19.97
C PHE A 638 2.53 -27.72 21.34
N VAL A 639 3.33 -26.66 21.42
CA VAL A 639 3.69 -26.11 22.74
C VAL A 639 2.53 -25.41 23.44
N LEU A 640 1.59 -24.84 22.68
CA LEU A 640 0.37 -24.22 23.22
C LEU A 640 -0.68 -25.26 23.63
N GLN A 641 -0.78 -26.35 22.87
CA GLN A 641 -1.74 -27.43 23.09
C GLN A 641 -1.06 -28.78 22.86
N PRO A 642 -0.30 -29.30 23.84
CA PRO A 642 0.38 -30.60 23.73
C PRO A 642 -0.59 -31.78 23.55
N GLU A 643 -1.86 -31.52 23.89
CA GLU A 643 -3.08 -32.28 23.63
C GLU A 643 -3.31 -32.71 22.18
N ASP A 644 -2.86 -31.86 21.24
CA ASP A 644 -3.19 -31.93 19.83
C ASP A 644 -2.31 -32.96 19.11
N ASP A 645 -2.90 -34.15 18.95
CA ASP A 645 -2.26 -35.30 18.31
C ASP A 645 -1.84 -35.03 16.86
N LEU A 646 -2.60 -34.22 16.12
CA LEU A 646 -2.31 -33.93 14.72
C LEU A 646 -1.08 -33.01 14.62
N SER A 647 -1.07 -31.91 15.36
CA SER A 647 0.06 -30.98 15.36
C SER A 647 1.36 -31.65 15.83
N LEU A 648 1.29 -32.49 16.87
CA LEU A 648 2.44 -33.26 17.33
C LEU A 648 2.91 -34.28 16.28
N ALA A 649 1.99 -35.03 15.66
CA ALA A 649 2.35 -35.98 14.60
C ALA A 649 3.02 -35.29 13.41
N SER A 650 2.48 -34.15 12.96
CA SER A 650 3.08 -33.32 11.91
C SER A 650 4.48 -32.86 12.28
N LEU A 651 4.68 -32.37 13.51
CA LEU A 651 6.00 -31.94 14.00
C LEU A 651 7.02 -33.09 14.03
N LEU A 652 6.61 -34.28 14.49
CA LEU A 652 7.51 -35.45 14.58
C LEU A 652 8.03 -35.88 13.21
N VAL A 653 7.18 -35.87 12.18
CA VAL A 653 7.55 -36.27 10.81
C VAL A 653 8.19 -35.12 10.03
N SER A 654 8.04 -33.88 10.50
CA SER A 654 8.68 -32.71 9.88
C SER A 654 10.20 -32.83 9.84
N PRO A 655 10.89 -32.07 8.96
CA PRO A 655 12.36 -32.03 8.93
C PRO A 655 12.98 -31.54 10.24
N LEU A 656 12.24 -30.87 11.14
CA LEU A 656 12.76 -30.38 12.42
C LEU A 656 13.18 -31.55 13.34
N ILE A 657 12.31 -32.56 13.44
CA ILE A 657 12.53 -33.78 14.26
C ILE A 657 13.03 -34.95 13.39
N GLY A 658 12.38 -35.20 12.25
CA GLY A 658 12.83 -36.14 11.21
C GLY A 658 12.44 -37.60 11.43
N TRP A 659 11.31 -37.90 12.10
CA TRP A 659 10.82 -39.28 12.17
C TRP A 659 10.28 -39.75 10.81
N SER A 660 10.45 -41.03 10.51
CA SER A 660 9.74 -41.66 9.39
C SER A 660 8.28 -41.93 9.78
N GLN A 661 7.43 -42.12 8.77
CA GLN A 661 6.03 -42.49 9.01
C GLN A 661 5.93 -43.85 9.71
N GLU A 662 6.80 -44.81 9.36
CA GLU A 662 6.86 -46.11 10.04
C GLU A 662 7.19 -45.95 11.53
N ARG A 663 8.20 -45.13 11.87
CA ARG A 663 8.56 -44.85 13.28
C ARG A 663 7.40 -44.21 14.04
N LEU A 664 6.68 -43.28 13.42
CA LEU A 664 5.49 -42.67 14.03
C LEU A 664 4.38 -43.70 14.26
N MET A 665 4.14 -44.60 13.30
CA MET A 665 3.12 -45.65 13.44
C MET A 665 3.48 -46.66 14.53
N GLU A 666 4.76 -47.05 14.62
CA GLU A 666 5.26 -47.97 15.65
C GLU A 666 5.20 -47.35 17.06
N ALA A 667 5.68 -46.12 17.21
CA ALA A 667 5.77 -45.45 18.52
C ALA A 667 4.47 -44.73 18.96
N GLY A 668 3.58 -44.41 18.02
CA GLY A 668 2.38 -43.61 18.25
C GLY A 668 1.10 -44.42 18.51
N HIS A 669 1.12 -45.73 18.29
CA HIS A 669 -0.06 -46.60 18.47
C HIS A 669 -0.51 -46.66 19.94
N ARG A 670 -1.76 -46.31 20.21
CA ARG A 670 -2.34 -46.26 21.56
C ARG A 670 -3.84 -46.51 21.54
N GLU A 671 -4.38 -47.16 22.57
CA GLU A 671 -5.83 -47.42 22.68
C GLU A 671 -6.63 -46.18 23.11
N ARG A 672 -6.11 -45.37 24.05
CA ARG A 672 -6.75 -44.15 24.58
C ARG A 672 -5.71 -43.12 25.07
N GLY A 673 -6.11 -41.85 25.07
CA GLY A 673 -5.31 -40.70 25.54
C GLY A 673 -4.50 -40.02 24.44
N SER A 674 -3.92 -38.85 24.73
CA SER A 674 -3.11 -38.06 23.79
C SER A 674 -1.80 -38.76 23.41
N LEU A 675 -1.31 -38.49 22.20
CA LEU A 675 -0.02 -38.91 21.68
C LEU A 675 1.11 -38.42 22.60
N TRP A 676 1.09 -37.16 23.04
CA TRP A 676 2.14 -36.62 23.91
C TRP A 676 2.28 -37.40 25.22
N ALA A 677 1.17 -37.64 25.92
CA ALA A 677 1.18 -38.41 27.17
C ALA A 677 1.61 -39.88 26.95
N HIS A 678 1.30 -40.47 25.79
CA HIS A 678 1.74 -41.81 25.43
C HIS A 678 3.27 -41.85 25.19
N LEU A 679 3.79 -40.95 24.34
CA LEU A 679 5.21 -40.87 24.05
C LEU A 679 6.03 -40.59 25.33
N THR A 680 5.57 -39.67 26.18
CA THR A 680 6.21 -39.33 27.45
C THR A 680 6.35 -40.51 28.41
N ARG A 681 5.42 -41.47 28.35
CA ARG A 681 5.44 -42.68 29.20
C ARG A 681 6.31 -43.80 28.61
N ASN A 682 6.32 -43.92 27.29
CA ASN A 682 6.84 -45.11 26.61
C ASN A 682 8.19 -44.91 25.91
N LEU A 683 8.62 -43.66 25.69
CA LEU A 683 9.91 -43.35 25.06
C LEU A 683 10.95 -42.82 26.05
N PRO A 684 12.25 -43.06 25.78
CA PRO A 684 13.34 -42.47 26.55
C PRO A 684 13.30 -40.94 26.57
N ALA A 685 13.83 -40.35 27.63
CA ALA A 685 13.87 -38.88 27.78
C ALA A 685 14.64 -38.19 26.64
N ASP A 686 15.67 -38.83 26.09
CA ASP A 686 16.52 -38.28 25.03
C ASP A 686 15.77 -38.14 23.70
N ASP A 687 14.90 -39.11 23.36
CA ASP A 687 14.06 -39.06 22.15
C ASP A 687 13.02 -37.91 22.22
N LEU A 688 12.68 -37.47 23.43
CA LEU A 688 11.74 -36.38 23.68
C LEU A 688 12.41 -35.06 24.05
N ALA A 689 13.75 -35.04 24.17
CA ALA A 689 14.49 -33.87 24.61
C ALA A 689 14.20 -32.62 23.77
N PRO A 690 14.12 -32.69 22.42
CA PRO A 690 13.77 -31.53 21.61
C PRO A 690 12.37 -30.97 21.93
N LEU A 691 11.37 -31.85 22.10
CA LEU A 691 9.99 -31.44 22.40
C LEU A 691 9.88 -30.84 23.81
N ARG A 692 10.56 -31.41 24.80
CA ARG A 692 10.62 -30.87 26.17
C ARG A 692 11.32 -29.51 26.22
N GLN A 693 12.37 -29.32 25.42
CA GLN A 693 13.06 -28.04 25.31
C GLN A 693 12.12 -26.97 24.73
N MET A 694 11.37 -27.28 23.67
CA MET A 694 10.36 -26.36 23.12
C MET A 694 9.31 -25.96 24.17
N LEU A 695 8.75 -26.94 24.88
CA LEU A 695 7.78 -26.69 25.96
C LEU A 695 8.34 -25.79 27.06
N GLY A 696 9.60 -26.00 27.45
CA GLY A 696 10.27 -25.18 28.47
C GLY A 696 10.56 -23.74 28.05
N ARG A 697 10.44 -23.40 26.76
CA ARG A 697 10.63 -22.04 26.25
C ARG A 697 9.32 -21.31 25.95
N ALA A 698 8.21 -22.02 25.84
CA ALA A 698 6.93 -21.47 25.38
C ALA A 698 6.39 -20.33 26.25
N ASP A 699 6.61 -20.39 27.57
CA ASP A 699 6.10 -19.39 28.53
C ASP A 699 6.99 -18.14 28.65
N VAL A 700 8.21 -18.19 28.13
CA VAL A 700 9.23 -17.15 28.35
C VAL A 700 9.70 -16.47 27.08
N PHE A 701 9.57 -17.11 25.92
CA PHE A 701 10.03 -16.57 24.65
C PHE A 701 8.91 -15.82 23.93
N THR A 702 9.28 -14.74 23.25
CA THR A 702 8.41 -14.09 22.29
C THR A 702 8.32 -14.94 20.99
N PRO A 703 7.28 -14.77 20.15
CA PRO A 703 7.13 -15.55 18.92
C PRO A 703 8.38 -15.60 18.01
N TYR A 704 9.03 -14.47 17.78
CA TYR A 704 10.26 -14.37 17.00
C TYR A 704 11.40 -15.13 17.65
N GLN A 705 11.62 -14.93 18.96
CA GLN A 705 12.68 -15.63 19.69
C GLN A 705 12.47 -17.15 19.68
N PHE A 706 11.23 -17.60 19.83
CA PHE A 706 10.86 -19.01 19.76
C PHE A 706 11.18 -19.61 18.39
N LEU A 707 10.77 -18.93 17.31
CA LEU A 707 11.05 -19.38 15.94
C LEU A 707 12.54 -19.35 15.59
N GLU A 708 13.27 -18.30 15.98
CA GLU A 708 14.69 -18.18 15.70
C GLU A 708 15.52 -19.23 16.46
N GLU A 709 15.14 -19.57 17.70
CA GLU A 709 15.75 -20.69 18.45
C GLU A 709 15.52 -22.04 17.76
N LEU A 710 14.34 -22.29 17.19
CA LEU A 710 14.07 -23.51 16.40
C LEU A 710 14.94 -23.57 15.13
N LEU A 711 15.11 -22.43 14.47
CA LEU A 711 15.76 -22.32 13.16
C LEU A 711 17.29 -22.34 13.27
N SER A 712 17.83 -21.54 14.17
CA SER A 712 19.27 -21.24 14.29
C SER A 712 19.90 -21.78 15.59
N GLY A 713 19.07 -22.26 16.53
CA GLY A 713 19.54 -22.88 17.77
C GLY A 713 19.96 -24.35 17.59
N PRO A 714 20.05 -25.13 18.69
CA PRO A 714 20.59 -26.50 18.67
C PRO A 714 19.87 -27.48 17.73
N LEU A 715 18.61 -27.19 17.40
CA LEU A 715 17.82 -27.98 16.46
C LEU A 715 18.26 -27.81 15.00
N ASP A 716 18.94 -26.70 14.67
CA ASP A 716 19.43 -26.40 13.32
C ASP A 716 18.33 -26.55 12.26
N GLY A 717 17.11 -26.11 12.62
CA GLY A 717 15.90 -26.32 11.85
C GLY A 717 15.98 -25.68 10.46
N ARG A 718 16.64 -24.53 10.34
CA ARG A 718 16.82 -23.80 9.08
C ARG A 718 17.54 -24.67 8.04
N ARG A 719 18.66 -25.29 8.40
CA ARG A 719 19.40 -26.17 7.49
C ARG A 719 18.59 -27.43 7.15
N LYS A 720 17.91 -28.03 8.13
CA LYS A 720 17.09 -29.24 7.91
C LYS A 720 15.93 -28.99 6.95
N LEU A 721 15.19 -27.89 7.15
CA LEU A 721 14.09 -27.47 6.28
C LEU A 721 14.59 -27.19 4.86
N ILE A 722 15.64 -26.39 4.69
CA ILE A 722 16.19 -26.05 3.36
C ILE A 722 16.74 -27.31 2.65
N ARG A 723 17.40 -28.22 3.37
CA ARG A 723 17.91 -29.46 2.77
C ARG A 723 16.80 -30.35 2.23
N ARG A 724 15.64 -30.39 2.89
CA ARG A 724 14.51 -31.24 2.49
C ARG A 724 13.61 -30.58 1.44
N LEU A 725 13.35 -29.28 1.59
CA LEU A 725 12.36 -28.54 0.82
C LEU A 725 12.97 -27.68 -0.29
N GLY A 726 14.29 -27.54 -0.34
CA GLY A 726 15.02 -26.70 -1.30
C GLY A 726 15.34 -25.31 -0.74
N THR A 727 16.21 -24.58 -1.44
CA THR A 727 16.65 -23.21 -1.05
C THR A 727 15.51 -22.21 -1.00
N GLU A 728 14.41 -22.49 -1.68
CA GLU A 728 13.23 -21.63 -1.76
C GLU A 728 12.42 -21.57 -0.48
N ALA A 729 12.56 -22.58 0.39
CA ALA A 729 11.97 -22.55 1.73
C ALA A 729 12.52 -21.40 2.58
N ARG A 730 13.67 -20.83 2.21
CA ARG A 730 14.26 -19.68 2.91
C ARG A 730 13.32 -18.48 2.93
N ASP A 731 12.75 -18.12 1.79
CA ASP A 731 11.91 -16.92 1.64
C ASP A 731 10.70 -16.93 2.60
N PRO A 732 9.85 -17.98 2.61
CA PRO A 732 8.75 -18.07 3.58
C PRO A 732 9.19 -18.09 5.04
N ILE A 733 10.35 -18.66 5.35
CA ILE A 733 10.89 -18.71 6.72
C ILE A 733 11.27 -17.30 7.20
N GLU A 734 12.02 -16.54 6.40
CA GLU A 734 12.40 -15.16 6.77
C GLU A 734 11.17 -14.28 6.93
N GLU A 735 10.16 -14.51 6.11
CA GLU A 735 8.94 -13.73 6.14
C GLU A 735 8.04 -14.06 7.33
N LEU A 736 8.00 -15.33 7.76
CA LEU A 736 7.39 -15.70 9.04
C LEU A 736 8.08 -14.99 10.22
N LEU A 737 9.41 -14.87 10.19
CA LEU A 737 10.18 -14.16 11.21
C LEU A 737 9.89 -12.65 11.22
N ASN A 738 9.82 -12.02 10.05
CA ASN A 738 9.42 -10.61 9.93
C ASN A 738 7.99 -10.38 10.44
N ALA A 739 7.07 -11.30 10.14
CA ALA A 739 5.70 -11.26 10.65
C ALA A 739 5.67 -11.34 12.18
N ALA A 740 6.48 -12.22 12.78
CA ALA A 740 6.62 -12.32 14.23
C ALA A 740 7.17 -11.02 14.86
N LEU A 741 8.21 -10.40 14.28
CA LEU A 741 8.75 -9.11 14.76
C LEU A 741 7.71 -7.99 14.68
N THR A 742 6.97 -7.93 13.57
CA THR A 742 5.92 -6.92 13.37
C THR A 742 4.81 -7.09 14.41
N PHE A 743 4.39 -8.33 14.65
CA PHE A 743 3.40 -8.65 15.67
C PHE A 743 3.88 -8.23 17.07
N GLU A 744 5.13 -8.49 17.42
CA GLU A 744 5.71 -8.12 18.71
C GLU A 744 5.79 -6.60 18.94
N SER A 745 5.95 -5.82 17.86
CA SER A 745 6.00 -4.35 17.95
C SER A 745 4.63 -3.70 18.11
N THR A 746 3.56 -4.39 17.70
CA THR A 746 2.19 -3.83 17.60
C THR A 746 1.24 -4.37 18.66
N THR A 747 1.49 -5.59 19.16
CA THR A 747 0.60 -6.31 20.06
C THR A 747 1.39 -6.82 21.27
N THR A 748 0.72 -7.12 22.38
CA THR A 748 1.37 -7.83 23.51
C THR A 748 1.90 -9.19 23.03
N PRO A 749 3.24 -9.42 23.06
CA PRO A 749 3.84 -10.65 22.54
C PRO A 749 3.38 -11.88 23.32
N SER A 750 2.81 -12.87 22.62
CA SER A 750 2.59 -14.22 23.15
C SER A 750 2.39 -15.19 21.98
N LEU A 751 2.80 -16.45 22.16
CA LEU A 751 2.61 -17.49 21.14
C LEU A 751 1.14 -17.70 20.79
N GLN A 752 0.24 -17.67 21.78
CA GLN A 752 -1.20 -17.87 21.56
C GLN A 752 -1.82 -16.75 20.72
N ARG A 753 -1.55 -15.48 21.06
CA ARG A 753 -2.06 -14.35 20.27
C ARG A 753 -1.42 -14.29 18.91
N PHE A 754 -0.15 -14.67 18.77
CA PHE A 754 0.49 -14.77 17.45
C PHE A 754 -0.17 -15.85 16.59
N LEU A 755 -0.42 -17.04 17.14
CA LEU A 755 -1.09 -18.12 16.41
C LEU A 755 -2.51 -17.71 15.98
N ASP A 756 -3.33 -17.16 16.88
CA ASP A 756 -4.65 -16.63 16.54
C ASP A 756 -4.56 -15.48 15.52
N TRP A 757 -3.56 -14.61 15.65
CA TRP A 757 -3.31 -13.52 14.72
C TRP A 757 -2.91 -14.00 13.33
N PHE A 758 -2.19 -15.13 13.25
CA PHE A 758 -1.66 -15.72 12.03
C PHE A 758 -2.68 -16.65 11.33
N ASP A 759 -3.38 -17.50 12.09
CA ASP A 759 -4.33 -18.52 11.61
C ASP A 759 -5.59 -17.95 10.99
N ARG A 760 -6.00 -16.76 11.42
CA ARG A 760 -7.09 -16.02 10.77
C ARG A 760 -6.79 -15.67 9.29
N GLY A 761 -5.58 -16.00 8.79
CA GLY A 761 -5.33 -16.21 7.36
C GLY A 761 -4.79 -15.00 6.60
N ASP A 762 -4.42 -13.93 7.29
CA ASP A 762 -4.32 -12.59 6.68
C ASP A 762 -2.93 -11.95 6.79
N VAL A 763 -1.86 -12.72 7.02
CA VAL A 763 -0.48 -12.19 6.85
C VAL A 763 -0.16 -12.16 5.36
N GLU A 764 -0.75 -11.17 4.67
CA GLU A 764 -0.45 -10.88 3.28
C GLU A 764 0.79 -9.99 3.20
N ILE A 765 1.93 -10.59 2.86
CA ILE A 765 3.12 -9.77 2.56
C ILE A 765 3.02 -9.23 1.15
N VAL A 766 2.86 -7.93 1.09
CA VAL A 766 2.98 -7.14 -0.14
C VAL A 766 4.47 -7.02 -0.44
N ARG A 767 4.96 -7.85 -1.38
CA ARG A 767 6.28 -7.61 -1.99
C ARG A 767 6.19 -6.36 -2.85
N ASP A 768 7.23 -5.52 -2.85
CA ASP A 768 7.31 -4.36 -3.74
C ASP A 768 7.40 -4.86 -5.20
N PRO A 769 6.34 -4.69 -6.03
CA PRO A 769 6.33 -5.21 -7.39
C PRO A 769 7.19 -4.38 -8.35
N SER A 770 7.76 -3.26 -7.88
CA SER A 770 8.63 -2.37 -8.64
C SER A 770 10.12 -2.77 -8.60
N ALA A 771 10.52 -3.63 -7.66
CA ALA A 771 11.90 -4.11 -7.55
C ALA A 771 12.23 -5.05 -8.73
N PRO A 772 13.36 -4.86 -9.44
CA PRO A 772 13.82 -5.82 -10.44
C PRO A 772 14.14 -7.15 -9.74
N LEU A 773 13.33 -8.16 -10.03
CA LEU A 773 13.57 -9.55 -9.64
C LEU A 773 13.92 -10.29 -10.93
N ASP A 774 14.93 -11.15 -10.89
CA ASP A 774 15.28 -12.06 -12.00
C ASP A 774 14.22 -13.18 -12.15
N ALA A 775 12.93 -12.82 -12.22
CA ALA A 775 11.79 -13.72 -12.15
C ALA A 775 10.54 -13.20 -12.88
N VAL A 776 9.72 -14.13 -13.37
CA VAL A 776 8.41 -13.88 -13.98
C VAL A 776 7.44 -13.33 -12.95
N ARG A 777 6.67 -12.29 -13.30
CA ARG A 777 5.72 -11.67 -12.38
C ARG A 777 4.28 -12.08 -12.68
N VAL A 778 3.58 -12.65 -11.70
CA VAL A 778 2.14 -13.00 -11.81
C VAL A 778 1.34 -12.05 -10.94
N MET A 779 0.44 -11.25 -11.53
CA MET A 779 -0.31 -10.23 -10.82
C MET A 779 -1.70 -9.98 -11.40
N THR A 780 -2.51 -9.20 -10.69
CA THR A 780 -3.81 -8.76 -11.23
C THR A 780 -3.64 -7.63 -12.22
N ALA A 781 -4.56 -7.50 -13.17
CA ALA A 781 -4.61 -6.35 -14.09
C ALA A 781 -4.72 -4.99 -13.35
N HIS A 782 -5.36 -4.95 -12.18
CA HIS A 782 -5.37 -3.74 -11.33
C HIS A 782 -3.98 -3.45 -10.74
N GLY A 783 -3.30 -4.49 -10.26
CA GLY A 783 -1.95 -4.40 -9.69
C GLY A 783 -0.86 -4.02 -10.70
N SER A 784 -1.11 -4.21 -12.00
CA SER A 784 -0.15 -3.85 -13.06
C SER A 784 -0.21 -2.38 -13.47
N LYS A 785 -1.17 -1.58 -12.96
CA LYS A 785 -1.25 -0.15 -13.26
C LYS A 785 0.06 0.55 -12.87
N GLY A 786 0.59 1.35 -13.79
CA GLY A 786 1.90 2.00 -13.66
C GLY A 786 3.08 1.14 -14.09
N LEU A 787 2.98 -0.19 -14.03
CA LEU A 787 4.02 -1.13 -14.46
C LEU A 787 4.01 -1.35 -15.99
N GLN A 788 5.03 -2.06 -16.49
CA GLN A 788 5.20 -2.43 -17.89
C GLN A 788 6.15 -3.64 -18.01
N ALA A 789 6.02 -4.41 -19.09
CA ALA A 789 6.90 -5.54 -19.39
C ALA A 789 7.03 -5.75 -20.91
N PRO A 790 8.20 -6.17 -21.41
CA PRO A 790 8.38 -6.53 -22.82
C PRO A 790 7.38 -7.57 -23.32
N LEU A 791 7.10 -8.61 -22.52
CA LEU A 791 6.11 -9.64 -22.83
C LEU A 791 5.03 -9.67 -21.76
N VAL A 792 3.77 -9.48 -22.17
CA VAL A 792 2.60 -9.57 -21.28
C VAL A 792 1.68 -10.70 -21.73
N ILE A 793 1.24 -11.53 -20.78
CA ILE A 793 0.26 -12.60 -21.01
C ILE A 793 -1.05 -12.25 -20.28
N LEU A 794 -2.15 -12.10 -21.01
CA LEU A 794 -3.49 -12.06 -20.43
C LEU A 794 -3.99 -13.50 -20.29
N ALA A 795 -3.90 -14.06 -19.08
CA ALA A 795 -4.15 -15.49 -18.86
C ALA A 795 -5.63 -15.87 -18.70
N ASP A 796 -6.48 -14.90 -18.35
CA ASP A 796 -7.91 -15.09 -18.05
C ASP A 796 -8.81 -14.24 -18.97
N ALA A 797 -8.53 -14.30 -20.29
CA ALA A 797 -9.21 -13.45 -21.26
C ALA A 797 -10.67 -13.86 -21.52
N THR A 798 -11.04 -15.11 -21.24
CA THR A 798 -12.35 -15.72 -21.51
C THR A 798 -13.39 -15.50 -20.40
N ALA A 799 -13.02 -14.91 -19.27
CA ALA A 799 -13.95 -14.68 -18.16
C ALA A 799 -15.11 -13.75 -18.56
N ASP A 800 -16.34 -14.15 -18.21
CA ASP A 800 -17.56 -13.37 -18.42
C ASP A 800 -17.70 -12.26 -17.36
N PRO A 801 -17.67 -10.97 -17.74
CA PRO A 801 -17.86 -9.89 -16.78
C PRO A 801 -19.27 -9.81 -16.18
N THR A 802 -20.28 -10.39 -16.85
CA THR A 802 -21.69 -10.31 -16.42
C THR A 802 -22.08 -11.39 -15.40
N ALA A 803 -21.21 -12.37 -15.17
CA ALA A 803 -21.50 -13.52 -14.31
C ALA A 803 -21.43 -13.21 -12.80
N SER A 804 -20.94 -12.05 -12.38
CA SER A 804 -20.84 -11.66 -10.96
C SER A 804 -21.19 -10.18 -10.77
N PRO A 805 -22.48 -9.81 -10.87
CA PRO A 805 -22.93 -8.44 -10.65
C PRO A 805 -22.69 -8.00 -9.19
N ARG A 806 -22.61 -6.69 -8.94
CA ARG A 806 -22.52 -6.15 -7.57
C ARG A 806 -23.71 -6.55 -6.71
N SER A 807 -23.41 -6.91 -5.46
CA SER A 807 -24.41 -7.25 -4.45
C SER A 807 -25.09 -6.03 -3.83
N ILE A 808 -24.47 -4.85 -3.88
CA ILE A 808 -25.00 -3.59 -3.31
C ILE A 808 -24.91 -2.47 -4.35
N LEU A 809 -26.01 -1.76 -4.54
CA LEU A 809 -26.17 -0.60 -5.42
C LEU A 809 -26.27 0.68 -4.57
N ARG A 810 -25.98 1.83 -5.20
CA ARG A 810 -26.21 3.16 -4.61
C ARG A 810 -27.34 3.84 -5.36
N TRP A 811 -28.42 4.15 -4.67
CA TRP A 811 -29.61 4.75 -5.28
C TRP A 811 -29.90 6.13 -4.69
N THR A 812 -30.24 7.07 -5.57
CA THR A 812 -30.68 8.41 -5.20
C THR A 812 -32.17 8.53 -5.53
N PRO A 813 -33.06 8.47 -4.53
CA PRO A 813 -34.51 8.43 -4.75
C PRO A 813 -35.08 9.75 -5.28
N GLU A 814 -34.46 10.88 -4.93
CA GLU A 814 -34.87 12.22 -5.36
C GLU A 814 -33.65 13.02 -5.84
N PRO A 815 -33.77 13.85 -6.90
CA PRO A 815 -32.67 14.69 -7.35
C PRO A 815 -32.11 15.56 -6.22
N GLY A 816 -30.79 15.49 -5.99
CA GLY A 816 -30.12 16.23 -4.92
C GLY A 816 -30.09 15.54 -3.55
N ALA A 817 -30.79 14.40 -3.38
CA ALA A 817 -30.65 13.58 -2.18
C ALA A 817 -29.29 12.86 -2.13
N LEU A 818 -28.86 12.49 -0.93
CA LEU A 818 -27.67 11.66 -0.75
C LEU A 818 -27.97 10.21 -1.15
N PRO A 819 -27.04 9.52 -1.85
CA PRO A 819 -27.26 8.15 -2.28
C PRO A 819 -27.32 7.18 -1.09
N ILE A 820 -28.32 6.29 -1.08
CA ILE A 820 -28.50 5.25 -0.07
C ILE A 820 -28.11 3.86 -0.61
N PRO A 821 -27.61 2.95 0.23
CA PRO A 821 -27.28 1.59 -0.18
C PRO A 821 -28.56 0.76 -0.36
N VAL A 822 -28.66 0.03 -1.46
CA VAL A 822 -29.77 -0.90 -1.73
C VAL A 822 -29.24 -2.22 -2.30
N PHE A 823 -29.88 -3.34 -2.00
CA PHE A 823 -29.54 -4.61 -2.66
C PHE A 823 -30.38 -4.79 -3.93
N PRO A 824 -29.84 -5.41 -5.00
CA PRO A 824 -30.54 -5.51 -6.28
C PRO A 824 -31.80 -6.39 -6.17
N PRO A 825 -32.85 -6.08 -6.95
CA PRO A 825 -34.04 -6.94 -7.05
C PRO A 825 -33.71 -8.25 -7.78
N ARG A 826 -34.35 -9.34 -7.34
CA ARG A 826 -34.37 -10.63 -8.08
C ARG A 826 -35.26 -10.52 -9.31
N ALA A 827 -35.19 -11.50 -10.22
CA ALA A 827 -35.89 -11.45 -11.51
C ALA A 827 -37.41 -11.19 -11.39
N ASP A 828 -38.05 -11.77 -10.38
CA ASP A 828 -39.47 -11.63 -10.03
C ASP A 828 -39.80 -10.32 -9.29
N GLU A 829 -38.80 -9.67 -8.72
CA GLU A 829 -38.90 -8.39 -7.99
C GLU A 829 -38.52 -7.18 -8.87
N ARG A 830 -38.16 -7.41 -10.14
CA ARG A 830 -37.80 -6.33 -11.06
C ARG A 830 -39.01 -5.47 -11.40
N GLY A 831 -38.77 -4.17 -11.54
CA GLY A 831 -39.75 -3.18 -11.92
C GLY A 831 -39.56 -1.84 -11.20
N GLY A 832 -40.05 -0.77 -11.83
CA GLY A 832 -39.96 0.59 -11.29
C GLY A 832 -38.54 1.20 -11.36
N PRO A 833 -38.25 2.23 -10.54
CA PRO A 833 -37.02 3.03 -10.66
C PRO A 833 -35.70 2.25 -10.43
N LEU A 834 -35.72 1.16 -9.65
CA LEU A 834 -34.50 0.39 -9.34
C LEU A 834 -33.96 -0.39 -10.54
N ASP A 835 -34.80 -0.73 -11.53
CA ASP A 835 -34.33 -1.40 -12.74
C ASP A 835 -33.44 -0.48 -13.59
N ALA A 836 -33.81 0.80 -13.69
CA ALA A 836 -32.99 1.79 -14.37
C ALA A 836 -31.63 1.95 -13.69
N VAL A 837 -31.61 1.97 -12.35
CA VAL A 837 -30.39 2.05 -11.53
C VAL A 837 -29.52 0.81 -11.72
N ALA A 838 -30.12 -0.39 -11.70
CA ALA A 838 -29.40 -1.64 -11.91
C ALA A 838 -28.80 -1.71 -13.33
N ALA A 839 -29.56 -1.27 -14.35
CA ALA A 839 -29.08 -1.20 -15.73
C ALA A 839 -27.94 -0.19 -15.90
N GLU A 840 -28.05 0.99 -15.29
CA GLU A 840 -27.01 2.01 -15.30
C GLU A 840 -25.72 1.50 -14.63
N ILE A 841 -25.83 0.83 -13.49
CA ILE A 841 -24.68 0.26 -12.79
C ILE A 841 -24.04 -0.87 -13.62
N ALA A 842 -24.83 -1.76 -14.21
CA ALA A 842 -24.32 -2.80 -15.09
C ALA A 842 -23.58 -2.22 -16.31
N ALA A 843 -24.10 -1.14 -16.91
CA ALA A 843 -23.43 -0.43 -17.99
C ALA A 843 -22.11 0.21 -17.52
N ARG A 844 -22.07 0.81 -16.32
CA ARG A 844 -20.85 1.38 -15.72
C ARG A 844 -19.80 0.31 -15.42
N GLU A 845 -20.21 -0.85 -14.91
CA GLU A 845 -19.33 -1.99 -14.66
C GLU A 845 -18.74 -2.55 -15.95
N LEU A 846 -19.56 -2.65 -17.01
CA LEU A 846 -19.08 -3.07 -18.32
C LEU A 846 -18.10 -2.04 -18.91
N ALA A 847 -18.36 -0.74 -18.75
CA ALA A 847 -17.42 0.29 -19.15
C ALA A 847 -16.09 0.22 -18.39
N GLU A 848 -16.13 -0.03 -17.07
CA GLU A 848 -14.94 -0.27 -16.24
C GLU A 848 -14.17 -1.53 -16.67
N HIS A 849 -14.89 -2.60 -17.01
CA HIS A 849 -14.33 -3.82 -17.54
C HIS A 849 -13.49 -3.59 -18.82
N TRP A 850 -13.95 -2.72 -19.72
CA TRP A 850 -13.21 -2.35 -20.92
C TRP A 850 -12.02 -1.45 -20.64
N ARG A 851 -12.12 -0.53 -19.68
CA ARG A 851 -10.96 0.26 -19.21
C ARG A 851 -9.89 -0.64 -18.57
N LEU A 852 -10.29 -1.67 -17.82
CA LEU A 852 -9.37 -2.66 -17.27
C LEU A 852 -8.66 -3.46 -18.37
N PHE A 853 -9.38 -3.83 -19.43
CA PHE A 853 -8.77 -4.43 -20.62
C PHE A 853 -7.73 -3.50 -21.26
N TYR A 854 -8.08 -2.23 -21.47
CA TYR A 854 -7.17 -1.22 -22.03
C TYR A 854 -5.91 -1.08 -21.18
N VAL A 855 -6.04 -0.99 -19.86
CA VAL A 855 -4.90 -0.94 -18.94
C VAL A 855 -4.02 -2.20 -19.08
N ALA A 856 -4.63 -3.39 -19.10
CA ALA A 856 -3.91 -4.65 -19.20
C ALA A 856 -3.15 -4.81 -20.53
N ALA A 857 -3.80 -4.51 -21.66
CA ALA A 857 -3.19 -4.62 -22.99
C ALA A 857 -2.06 -3.60 -23.20
N THR A 858 -2.20 -2.37 -22.68
CA THR A 858 -1.18 -1.32 -22.76
C THR A 858 0.00 -1.50 -21.79
N ARG A 859 0.04 -2.59 -21.00
CA ARG A 859 1.24 -2.95 -20.22
C ARG A 859 2.34 -3.56 -21.08
N ALA A 860 1.97 -4.13 -22.24
CA ALA A 860 2.91 -4.77 -23.16
C ALA A 860 3.76 -3.72 -23.87
N GLU A 861 5.09 -3.90 -23.85
CA GLU A 861 5.98 -3.05 -24.65
C GLU A 861 6.18 -3.60 -26.06
N GLU A 862 6.36 -4.92 -26.22
CA GLU A 862 6.70 -5.54 -27.51
C GLU A 862 5.77 -6.69 -27.88
N GLN A 863 5.43 -7.56 -26.93
CA GLN A 863 4.65 -8.77 -27.16
C GLN A 863 3.45 -8.87 -26.21
N LEU A 864 2.27 -9.11 -26.77
CA LEU A 864 1.03 -9.37 -26.02
C LEU A 864 0.49 -10.75 -26.39
N VAL A 865 0.31 -11.62 -25.41
CA VAL A 865 -0.29 -12.95 -25.58
C VAL A 865 -1.64 -12.98 -24.87
N VAL A 866 -2.66 -13.44 -25.56
CA VAL A 866 -4.03 -13.53 -25.03
C VAL A 866 -4.44 -15.00 -24.97
N ALA A 867 -4.71 -15.49 -23.76
CA ALA A 867 -5.08 -16.87 -23.46
C ALA A 867 -6.27 -16.93 -22.51
N GLY A 868 -6.95 -18.07 -22.46
CA GLY A 868 -8.04 -18.29 -21.52
C GLY A 868 -8.63 -19.70 -21.61
N ALA A 869 -9.28 -20.11 -20.52
CA ALA A 869 -10.01 -21.37 -20.42
C ALA A 869 -11.51 -21.11 -20.51
N LEU A 870 -12.24 -21.98 -21.23
CA LEU A 870 -13.70 -21.98 -21.30
C LEU A 870 -14.24 -23.04 -20.36
N GLY A 871 -14.92 -22.59 -19.31
CA GLY A 871 -15.64 -23.49 -18.41
C GLY A 871 -16.82 -24.17 -19.12
N LYS A 872 -17.33 -25.25 -18.52
CA LYS A 872 -18.42 -26.08 -19.08
C LYS A 872 -19.65 -25.28 -19.54
N ARG A 873 -20.00 -24.19 -18.83
CA ARG A 873 -21.16 -23.33 -19.13
C ARG A 873 -21.03 -22.53 -20.44
N ALA A 874 -19.82 -22.33 -20.94
CA ALA A 874 -19.57 -21.56 -22.16
C ALA A 874 -19.82 -22.36 -23.45
N ALA A 875 -20.05 -23.68 -23.36
CA ALA A 875 -20.36 -24.57 -24.49
C ALA A 875 -19.40 -24.41 -25.71
N GLY A 876 -18.11 -24.13 -25.44
CA GLY A 876 -17.08 -23.94 -26.46
C GLY A 876 -17.05 -22.57 -27.14
N VAL A 877 -17.92 -21.64 -26.74
CA VAL A 877 -17.98 -20.27 -27.30
C VAL A 877 -17.56 -19.24 -26.24
N PRO A 878 -16.54 -18.41 -26.50
CA PRO A 878 -16.17 -17.32 -25.60
C PRO A 878 -17.33 -16.34 -25.35
N PRO A 879 -17.58 -15.91 -24.09
CA PRO A 879 -18.60 -14.91 -23.79
C PRO A 879 -18.41 -13.63 -24.61
N MET A 880 -19.50 -13.04 -25.10
CA MET A 880 -19.48 -11.89 -26.03
C MET A 880 -18.71 -10.67 -25.48
N HIS A 881 -18.85 -10.41 -24.18
CA HIS A 881 -18.20 -9.32 -23.46
C HIS A 881 -16.86 -9.73 -22.82
N SER A 882 -16.30 -10.90 -23.15
CA SER A 882 -14.97 -11.29 -22.68
C SER A 882 -13.85 -10.53 -23.43
N TRP A 883 -12.68 -10.41 -22.80
CA TRP A 883 -11.50 -9.83 -23.44
C TRP A 883 -11.09 -10.63 -24.67
N TYR A 884 -11.23 -11.95 -24.60
CA TYR A 884 -10.95 -12.86 -25.71
C TYR A 884 -11.79 -12.51 -26.95
N ALA A 885 -13.11 -12.36 -26.77
CA ALA A 885 -14.01 -12.02 -27.86
C ALA A 885 -13.70 -10.63 -28.46
N ALA A 886 -13.33 -9.65 -27.62
CA ALA A 886 -12.88 -8.34 -28.10
C ALA A 886 -11.58 -8.43 -28.92
N CYS A 887 -10.58 -9.19 -28.45
CA CYS A 887 -9.35 -9.45 -29.19
C CYS A 887 -9.61 -10.15 -30.52
N ALA A 888 -10.53 -11.12 -30.56
CA ALA A 888 -10.90 -11.83 -31.78
C ALA A 888 -11.54 -10.89 -32.83
N ARG A 889 -12.42 -9.97 -32.39
CA ARG A 889 -13.01 -8.92 -33.25
C ARG A 889 -11.94 -7.96 -33.77
N ALA A 890 -11.01 -7.53 -32.92
CA ALA A 890 -9.90 -6.65 -33.30
C ALA A 890 -9.00 -7.30 -34.37
N MET A 891 -8.63 -8.57 -34.18
CA MET A 891 -7.84 -9.33 -35.16
C MET A 891 -8.55 -9.40 -36.52
N THR A 892 -9.87 -9.57 -36.53
CA THR A 892 -10.66 -9.60 -37.76
C THR A 892 -10.73 -8.23 -38.43
N ALA A 893 -10.92 -7.15 -37.66
CA ALA A 893 -10.89 -5.78 -38.18
C ALA A 893 -9.52 -5.40 -38.78
N LEU A 894 -8.44 -5.97 -38.24
CA LEU A 894 -7.07 -5.82 -38.74
C LEU A 894 -6.72 -6.75 -39.91
N ASN A 895 -7.70 -7.51 -40.44
CA ASN A 895 -7.52 -8.47 -41.52
C ASN A 895 -6.52 -9.61 -41.22
N VAL A 896 -6.38 -9.99 -39.94
CA VAL A 896 -5.58 -11.15 -39.55
C VAL A 896 -6.39 -12.43 -39.83
N PRO A 897 -5.87 -13.37 -40.65
CA PRO A 897 -6.59 -14.60 -40.99
C PRO A 897 -6.91 -15.44 -39.75
N GLU A 898 -7.93 -16.31 -39.85
CA GLU A 898 -8.33 -17.18 -38.73
C GLU A 898 -7.32 -18.29 -38.42
N THR A 899 -6.46 -18.63 -39.37
CA THR A 899 -5.40 -19.65 -39.23
C THR A 899 -4.11 -19.19 -39.90
N GLU A 900 -2.98 -19.24 -39.17
CA GLU A 900 -1.65 -19.09 -39.77
C GLU A 900 -1.20 -20.37 -40.51
N PRO A 901 -0.44 -20.26 -41.61
CA PRO A 901 0.18 -21.41 -42.25
C PRO A 901 1.37 -21.90 -41.40
N GLY A 902 1.18 -22.97 -40.62
CA GLY A 902 2.30 -23.70 -39.99
C GLY A 902 2.04 -24.25 -38.58
N ASP A 903 1.36 -23.51 -37.71
CA ASP A 903 1.19 -23.88 -36.28
C ASP A 903 -0.28 -24.15 -35.87
N GLY A 904 -1.19 -24.12 -36.85
CA GLY A 904 -2.49 -24.79 -36.79
C GLY A 904 -3.63 -24.12 -36.03
N GLN A 905 -3.44 -23.25 -35.03
CA GLN A 905 -4.60 -22.71 -34.26
C GLN A 905 -4.48 -21.28 -33.68
N SER A 906 -3.31 -20.62 -33.62
CA SER A 906 -3.17 -19.25 -33.09
C SER A 906 -3.23 -18.17 -34.17
N ARG A 907 -3.71 -16.97 -33.82
CA ARG A 907 -3.73 -15.78 -34.71
C ARG A 907 -2.68 -14.77 -34.24
N THR A 908 -1.77 -14.34 -35.11
CA THR A 908 -0.73 -13.36 -34.77
C THR A 908 -0.84 -12.10 -35.64
N PHE A 909 -0.75 -10.94 -35.00
CA PHE A 909 -0.69 -9.63 -35.65
C PHE A 909 0.71 -9.02 -35.49
N HIS A 910 1.34 -8.64 -36.60
CA HIS A 910 2.70 -8.08 -36.66
C HIS A 910 2.74 -6.57 -36.97
N GLY A 911 1.58 -5.91 -36.96
CA GLY A 911 1.43 -4.50 -37.37
C GLY A 911 0.94 -4.36 -38.82
N VAL A 912 0.29 -3.24 -39.12
CA VAL A 912 -0.17 -2.89 -40.47
C VAL A 912 1.03 -2.65 -41.41
N ALA A 913 2.10 -2.08 -40.85
CA ALA A 913 3.38 -1.86 -41.54
C ALA A 913 4.52 -2.37 -40.64
N PRO A 914 5.02 -3.60 -40.86
CA PRO A 914 6.10 -4.19 -40.07
C PRO A 914 7.36 -3.33 -40.09
N GLN A 915 8.00 -3.17 -38.93
CA GLN A 915 9.25 -2.42 -38.77
C GLN A 915 10.44 -3.37 -38.64
N GLU A 916 11.61 -2.96 -39.14
CA GLU A 916 12.82 -3.78 -39.02
C GLU A 916 13.32 -3.87 -37.57
N PRO A 917 13.88 -5.03 -37.15
CA PRO A 917 14.48 -5.20 -35.83
C PRO A 917 15.59 -4.19 -35.52
N VAL A 918 15.68 -3.77 -34.25
CA VAL A 918 16.79 -2.92 -33.80
C VAL A 918 18.06 -3.77 -33.74
N ALA A 919 19.17 -3.22 -34.23
CA ALA A 919 20.46 -3.91 -34.24
C ALA A 919 20.82 -4.45 -32.83
N PRO A 920 21.29 -5.70 -32.70
CA PRO A 920 21.67 -6.26 -31.41
C PRO A 920 22.68 -5.37 -30.71
N ARG A 921 22.48 -5.08 -29.42
CA ARG A 921 23.47 -4.33 -28.65
C ARG A 921 24.75 -5.16 -28.55
N ALA A 922 25.81 -4.75 -29.25
CA ALA A 922 27.14 -5.32 -29.10
C ALA A 922 27.63 -5.10 -27.67
N GLY A 923 27.66 -6.17 -26.85
CA GLY A 923 28.23 -6.11 -25.50
C GLY A 923 27.47 -6.81 -24.37
N VAL A 924 26.31 -7.44 -24.62
CA VAL A 924 25.72 -8.33 -23.60
C VAL A 924 26.44 -9.68 -23.68
N ALA A 925 27.56 -9.78 -22.96
CA ALA A 925 28.17 -11.06 -22.67
C ALA A 925 27.08 -11.98 -22.11
N ALA A 926 26.99 -13.20 -22.64
CA ALA A 926 26.07 -14.23 -22.18
C ALA A 926 26.10 -14.30 -20.64
N PRO A 927 24.96 -14.56 -19.97
CA PRO A 927 24.97 -14.86 -18.55
C PRO A 927 26.01 -15.95 -18.37
N ARG A 928 27.02 -15.67 -17.56
CA ARG A 928 28.01 -16.66 -17.16
C ARG A 928 27.16 -17.73 -16.49
N ALA A 929 26.92 -18.85 -17.17
CA ALA A 929 26.42 -20.04 -16.52
C ALA A 929 27.37 -20.25 -15.35
N LEU A 930 26.85 -20.10 -14.12
CA LEU A 930 27.53 -20.59 -12.94
C LEU A 930 27.52 -22.10 -13.12
N ALA A 931 28.48 -22.59 -13.90
CA ALA A 931 28.90 -23.97 -13.85
C ALA A 931 29.15 -24.23 -12.38
N GLY A 932 28.40 -25.18 -11.81
CA GLY A 932 28.65 -25.73 -10.50
C GLY A 932 30.06 -26.29 -10.50
N ALA A 933 31.03 -25.43 -10.25
CA ALA A 933 32.34 -25.85 -9.82
C ALA A 933 32.14 -26.22 -8.35
N ASP A 934 32.15 -27.52 -8.08
CA ASP A 934 32.61 -28.08 -6.82
C ASP A 934 34.03 -27.56 -6.57
N THR A 935 34.09 -26.28 -6.20
CA THR A 935 35.30 -25.65 -5.72
C THR A 935 35.34 -26.09 -4.27
N PRO A 936 36.34 -26.88 -3.83
CA PRO A 936 36.43 -27.29 -2.45
C PRO A 936 36.38 -26.02 -1.60
N LEU A 937 35.30 -25.89 -0.83
CA LEU A 937 35.08 -24.73 0.01
C LEU A 937 36.26 -24.65 0.97
N PRO A 938 36.90 -23.48 1.11
CA PRO A 938 38.00 -23.33 2.05
C PRO A 938 37.58 -23.74 3.46
N ASP A 939 38.45 -24.40 4.21
CA ASP A 939 38.16 -24.87 5.57
C ASP A 939 37.62 -23.78 6.52
N TRP A 940 37.93 -22.51 6.26
CA TRP A 940 37.43 -21.39 7.07
C TRP A 940 35.92 -21.16 6.96
N ILE A 941 35.26 -21.63 5.89
CA ILE A 941 33.79 -21.59 5.73
C ILE A 941 33.09 -22.53 6.72
N HIS A 942 33.76 -23.61 7.13
CA HIS A 942 33.23 -24.59 8.09
C HIS A 942 33.63 -24.29 9.53
N ARG A 943 34.43 -23.25 9.75
CA ARG A 943 34.75 -22.75 11.08
C ARG A 943 33.69 -21.72 11.48
N PRO A 944 33.24 -21.70 12.74
CA PRO A 944 32.46 -20.58 13.27
C PRO A 944 33.19 -19.29 12.91
N ALA A 945 32.46 -18.32 12.35
CA ALA A 945 33.03 -17.02 12.06
C ALA A 945 33.74 -16.52 13.34
N PRO A 946 35.00 -16.05 13.24
CA PRO A 946 35.63 -15.42 14.39
C PRO A 946 34.67 -14.36 14.92
N GLN A 947 34.42 -14.37 16.23
CA GLN A 947 33.53 -13.42 16.86
C GLN A 947 33.90 -12.04 16.34
N GLU A 948 32.97 -11.41 15.60
CA GLU A 948 33.20 -10.10 15.02
C GLU A 948 33.69 -9.22 16.17
N SER A 949 34.93 -8.72 16.05
CA SER A 949 35.44 -7.74 16.99
C SER A 949 34.50 -6.55 16.84
N ARG A 950 33.56 -6.44 17.78
CA ARG A 950 32.75 -5.22 17.91
C ARG A 950 33.77 -4.09 17.85
N PRO A 951 33.66 -3.14 16.91
CA PRO A 951 34.57 -2.02 16.88
C PRO A 951 34.61 -1.50 18.31
N PRO A 952 35.79 -1.47 18.96
CA PRO A 952 35.87 -1.09 20.36
C PRO A 952 35.15 0.25 20.46
N ARG A 953 34.13 0.33 21.32
CA ARG A 953 33.51 1.61 21.63
C ARG A 953 34.68 2.55 21.93
N PRO A 954 34.78 3.73 21.29
CA PRO A 954 35.87 4.65 21.56
C PRO A 954 35.97 4.80 23.07
N LEU A 955 37.08 4.36 23.65
CA LEU A 955 37.27 4.45 25.09
C LEU A 955 37.41 5.93 25.41
N ALA A 956 36.39 6.48 26.07
CA ALA A 956 36.52 7.77 26.71
C ALA A 956 37.51 7.58 27.88
N PRO A 957 38.63 8.31 27.95
CA PRO A 957 39.60 8.13 29.03
C PRO A 957 39.01 8.34 30.44
N SER A 958 37.90 9.07 30.54
CA SER A 958 37.11 9.23 31.77
C SER A 958 36.38 7.96 32.23
N SER A 959 36.33 6.91 31.40
CA SER A 959 35.67 5.62 31.67
C SER A 959 36.64 4.45 31.84
N LEU A 960 37.95 4.72 31.96
CA LEU A 960 39.01 3.71 32.18
C LEU A 960 39.08 3.16 33.62
N GLY A 961 38.26 3.67 34.53
CA GLY A 961 38.04 3.05 35.84
C GLY A 961 36.71 2.31 35.80
N GLU A 962 36.71 1.00 36.05
CA GLU A 962 35.48 0.28 36.36
C GLU A 962 34.74 1.00 37.50
N ASP A 963 33.46 1.30 37.30
CA ASP A 963 32.51 1.75 38.33
C ASP A 963 32.32 0.63 39.39
N LEU A 964 33.33 0.38 40.21
CA LEU A 964 33.26 -0.52 41.37
C LEU A 964 32.69 0.18 42.62
N VAL A 965 32.19 1.40 42.49
CA VAL A 965 31.48 2.10 43.57
C VAL A 965 30.21 2.71 43.01
N ALA A 966 29.06 2.14 43.38
CA ALA A 966 27.78 2.79 43.19
C ALA A 966 27.74 4.04 44.09
N ASP A 967 28.00 5.21 43.51
CA ASP A 967 27.92 6.47 44.25
C ASP A 967 26.45 6.78 44.59
N PRO A 968 26.14 7.10 45.87
CA PRO A 968 24.80 7.51 46.26
C PRO A 968 24.39 8.79 45.52
N PRO A 969 23.08 9.03 45.31
CA PRO A 969 22.59 10.21 44.60
C PRO A 969 23.18 11.49 45.21
N PRO A 970 23.67 12.43 44.37
CA PRO A 970 24.51 13.52 44.84
C PRO A 970 23.75 14.44 45.79
N THR A 971 24.33 14.64 46.98
CA THR A 971 23.82 15.56 48.00
C THR A 971 23.72 16.99 47.43
N PRO A 972 22.87 17.87 48.00
CA PRO A 972 22.78 19.27 47.56
C PRO A 972 24.13 19.99 47.55
N ALA A 973 25.02 19.66 48.50
CA ALA A 973 26.37 20.19 48.57
C ALA A 973 27.28 19.70 47.42
N MET A 974 27.10 18.47 46.95
CA MET A 974 27.82 17.92 45.79
C MET A 974 27.32 18.52 44.48
N ARG A 975 26.00 18.73 44.33
CA ARG A 975 25.43 19.42 43.17
C ARG A 975 25.91 20.88 43.08
N ALA A 976 25.95 21.60 44.19
CA ALA A 976 26.48 22.96 44.23
C ALA A 976 27.99 23.01 43.88
N ALA A 977 28.77 22.03 44.33
CA ALA A 977 30.21 21.96 43.99
C ALA A 977 30.45 21.61 42.51
N ALA A 978 29.67 20.69 41.94
CA ALA A 978 29.74 20.34 40.52
C ALA A 978 29.35 21.53 39.63
N GLU A 979 28.29 22.25 40.00
CA GLU A 979 27.85 23.44 39.27
C GLU A 979 28.88 24.56 39.34
N ARG A 980 29.46 24.82 40.52
CA ARG A 980 30.59 25.74 40.67
C ARG A 980 31.78 25.37 39.77
N GLY A 981 32.13 24.08 39.73
CA GLY A 981 33.21 23.57 38.90
C GLY A 981 32.95 23.79 37.40
N ARG A 982 31.72 23.53 36.95
CA ARG A 982 31.27 23.76 35.57
C ARG A 982 31.43 25.23 35.16
N LEU A 983 31.03 26.16 36.04
CA LEU A 983 31.16 27.61 35.80
C LEU A 983 32.62 28.04 35.66
N ILE A 984 33.51 27.53 36.51
CA ILE A 984 34.95 27.82 36.45
C ILE A 984 35.57 27.30 35.15
N HIS A 985 35.25 26.07 34.72
CA HIS A 985 35.73 25.52 33.43
C HIS A 985 35.29 26.38 32.25
N CYS A 986 34.01 26.73 32.19
CA CYS A 986 33.47 27.52 31.09
C CYS A 986 34.10 28.92 30.97
N LEU A 987 34.45 29.55 32.10
CA LEU A 987 35.16 30.83 32.11
C LEU A 987 36.62 30.68 31.72
N LEU A 988 37.32 29.66 32.21
CA LEU A 988 38.69 29.35 31.78
C LEU A 988 38.75 29.06 30.28
N GLU A 989 37.72 28.43 29.69
CA GLU A 989 37.62 28.21 28.25
C GLU A 989 37.50 29.53 27.46
N ARG A 990 36.64 30.46 27.92
CA ARG A 990 36.17 31.63 27.13
C ARG A 990 36.97 32.91 27.34
N LEU A 991 37.54 33.13 28.52
CA LEU A 991 38.22 34.38 28.87
C LEU A 991 39.63 34.57 28.28
N PRO A 992 40.47 33.54 28.05
CA PRO A 992 41.81 33.73 27.50
C PRO A 992 41.89 34.56 26.20
N PRO A 993 41.03 34.36 25.17
CA PRO A 993 41.08 35.17 23.94
C PRO A 993 40.55 36.60 24.11
N VAL A 994 39.93 36.95 25.24
CA VAL A 994 39.44 38.30 25.52
C VAL A 994 40.59 39.19 26.01
N ALA A 995 40.68 40.43 25.53
CA ALA A 995 41.69 41.40 25.96
C ALA A 995 41.63 41.60 27.50
N PRO A 996 42.78 41.65 28.22
CA PRO A 996 42.83 41.69 29.68
C PRO A 996 41.90 42.72 30.34
N GLU A 997 41.80 43.91 29.75
CA GLU A 997 40.99 45.03 30.24
C GLU A 997 39.48 44.76 30.15
N ALA A 998 39.06 43.87 29.25
CA ALA A 998 37.66 43.53 29.00
C ALA A 998 37.21 42.22 29.70
N ARG A 999 38.15 41.40 30.22
CA ARG A 999 37.86 40.08 30.79
C ARG A 999 36.90 40.12 31.98
N ARG A 1000 37.08 41.07 32.90
CA ARG A 1000 36.22 41.22 34.09
C ARG A 1000 34.77 41.53 33.71
N GLY A 1001 34.56 42.44 32.75
CA GLY A 1001 33.23 42.75 32.24
C GLY A 1001 32.60 41.60 31.45
N ALA A 1002 33.41 40.82 30.72
CA ALA A 1002 32.94 39.65 29.97
C ALA A 1002 32.51 38.50 30.89
N ALA A 1003 33.28 38.24 31.96
CA ALA A 1003 32.94 37.22 32.96
C ALA A 1003 31.59 37.53 33.64
N GLU A 1004 31.40 38.77 34.09
CA GLU A 1004 30.16 39.18 34.77
C GLU A 1004 28.93 39.08 33.85
N ARG A 1005 29.05 39.51 32.58
CA ARG A 1005 27.98 39.38 31.60
C ARG A 1005 27.63 37.92 31.32
N TRP A 1006 28.64 37.06 31.15
CA TRP A 1006 28.41 35.64 30.86
C TRP A 1006 27.77 34.92 32.05
N LEU A 1007 28.27 35.14 33.28
CA LEU A 1007 27.72 34.54 34.49
C LEU A 1007 26.25 34.96 34.73
N THR A 1008 25.91 36.22 34.46
CA THR A 1008 24.55 36.75 34.68
C THR A 1008 23.58 36.34 33.58
N GLN A 1009 23.95 36.51 32.31
CA GLN A 1009 23.02 36.35 31.18
C GLN A 1009 23.00 34.93 30.61
N ALA A 1010 24.17 34.33 30.40
CA ALA A 1010 24.27 33.04 29.71
C ALA A 1010 24.27 31.86 30.68
N ALA A 1011 24.90 31.99 31.85
CA ALA A 1011 24.95 30.93 32.86
C ALA A 1011 23.83 31.02 33.91
N GLY A 1012 23.06 32.12 33.94
CA GLY A 1012 21.88 32.28 34.80
C GLY A 1012 22.18 32.32 36.31
N VAL A 1013 23.38 32.75 36.71
CA VAL A 1013 23.78 32.77 38.12
C VAL A 1013 23.28 34.05 38.80
N GLU A 1014 22.15 33.96 39.52
CA GLU A 1014 21.53 35.11 40.20
C GLU A 1014 22.29 35.55 41.47
N ASP A 1015 22.96 34.62 42.17
CA ASP A 1015 23.71 34.88 43.40
C ASP A 1015 25.01 35.66 43.13
N ALA A 1016 25.04 36.92 43.61
CA ALA A 1016 26.19 37.81 43.46
C ALA A 1016 27.44 37.33 44.22
N ALA A 1017 27.28 36.64 45.35
CA ALA A 1017 28.42 36.11 46.11
C ALA A 1017 29.09 34.95 45.35
N LEU A 1018 28.28 34.08 44.73
CA LEU A 1018 28.78 33.00 43.88
C LEU A 1018 29.46 33.53 42.60
N ARG A 1019 28.90 34.58 41.96
CA ARG A 1019 29.54 35.21 40.80
C ARG A 1019 30.91 35.81 41.14
N ALA A 1020 31.00 36.49 42.29
CA ALA A 1020 32.25 37.06 42.78
C ALA A 1020 33.30 35.96 43.09
N ASP A 1021 32.91 34.92 43.83
CA ASP A 1021 33.80 33.79 44.18
C ASP A 1021 34.33 33.06 42.94
N VAL A 1022 33.45 32.72 41.99
CA VAL A 1022 33.83 32.06 40.73
C VAL A 1022 34.76 32.94 39.90
N SER A 1023 34.45 34.24 39.79
CA SER A 1023 35.28 35.19 39.04
C SER A 1023 36.65 35.36 39.69
N GLU A 1024 36.72 35.51 41.01
CA GLU A 1024 37.99 35.64 41.75
C GLU A 1024 38.86 34.40 41.59
N ALA A 1025 38.28 33.20 41.68
CA ALA A 1025 38.99 31.94 41.46
C ALA A 1025 39.57 31.84 40.04
N VAL A 1026 38.82 32.25 39.01
CA VAL A 1026 39.28 32.23 37.62
C VAL A 1026 40.37 33.27 37.37
N PHE A 1027 40.21 34.49 37.87
CA PHE A 1027 41.23 35.53 37.73
C PHE A 1027 42.50 35.21 38.51
N GLY A 1028 42.39 34.57 39.68
CA GLY A 1028 43.53 34.05 40.42
C GLY A 1028 44.36 33.01 39.63
N ILE A 1029 43.76 32.34 38.64
CA ILE A 1029 44.46 31.41 37.73
C ILE A 1029 45.00 32.12 36.49
N LEU A 1030 44.17 32.96 35.86
CA LEU A 1030 44.53 33.64 34.61
C LEU A 1030 45.60 34.72 34.79
N ASP A 1031 45.59 35.40 35.93
CA ASP A 1031 46.51 36.50 36.24
C ASP A 1031 47.78 36.00 36.96
N ASP A 1032 47.89 34.71 37.28
CA ASP A 1032 49.10 34.12 37.88
C ASP A 1032 50.21 34.01 36.82
N PRO A 1033 51.38 34.66 37.03
CA PRO A 1033 52.51 34.59 36.10
C PRO A 1033 52.99 33.15 35.83
N ALA A 1034 52.81 32.22 36.77
CA ALA A 1034 53.20 30.83 36.61
C ALA A 1034 52.33 30.08 35.58
N TYR A 1035 51.12 30.57 35.29
CA TYR A 1035 50.17 29.95 34.36
C TYR A 1035 49.93 30.75 33.08
N ALA A 1036 50.52 31.94 32.96
CA ALA A 1036 50.33 32.83 31.82
C ALA A 1036 50.61 32.15 30.46
N GLU A 1037 51.61 31.27 30.38
CA GLU A 1037 51.94 30.53 29.15
C GLU A 1037 50.85 29.52 28.74
N LEU A 1038 50.11 28.96 29.70
CA LEU A 1038 49.04 27.98 29.46
C LEU A 1038 47.79 28.60 28.83
N PHE A 1039 47.64 29.92 28.94
CA PHE A 1039 46.49 30.67 28.45
C PHE A 1039 46.85 31.62 27.30
N GLY A 1040 48.03 31.45 26.70
CA GLY A 1040 48.50 32.21 25.56
C GLY A 1040 47.80 31.83 24.24
N PRO A 1041 48.01 32.62 23.16
CA PRO A 1041 47.32 32.44 21.87
C PRO A 1041 47.65 31.12 21.13
N GLY A 1042 48.69 30.39 21.54
CA GLY A 1042 49.05 29.07 21.00
C GLY A 1042 48.39 27.88 21.70
N SER A 1043 47.49 28.13 22.67
CA SER A 1043 46.83 27.08 23.44
C SER A 1043 45.38 26.88 23.01
N LEU A 1044 44.97 25.63 22.84
CA LEU A 1044 43.63 25.22 22.46
C LEU A 1044 42.83 24.85 23.71
N ALA A 1045 41.63 25.41 23.83
CA ALA A 1045 40.66 25.00 24.85
C ALA A 1045 39.79 23.85 24.31
N GLU A 1046 39.42 22.90 25.16
CA GLU A 1046 38.45 21.84 24.83
C GLU A 1046 38.78 21.11 23.52
N ALA A 1047 40.06 20.79 23.32
CA ALA A 1047 40.56 20.22 22.07
C ALA A 1047 40.08 18.76 21.93
N PRO A 1048 39.32 18.42 20.88
CA PRO A 1048 38.94 17.04 20.63
C PRO A 1048 40.17 16.26 20.13
N ILE A 1049 40.44 15.11 20.73
CA ILE A 1049 41.50 14.20 20.30
C ILE A 1049 40.92 12.81 20.07
N ALA A 1050 41.34 12.19 18.97
CA ALA A 1050 41.00 10.81 18.65
C ALA A 1050 42.21 10.13 18.00
N ALA A 1051 42.60 8.97 18.51
CA ALA A 1051 43.70 8.18 17.98
C ALA A 1051 43.46 6.69 18.18
N THR A 1052 43.91 5.89 17.21
CA THR A 1052 44.04 4.44 17.36
C THR A 1052 45.45 4.15 17.82
N LEU A 1053 45.60 3.57 19.02
CA LEU A 1053 46.88 3.14 19.55
C LEU A 1053 47.38 1.89 18.82
N ASP A 1054 48.68 1.61 18.88
CA ASP A 1054 49.30 0.41 18.28
C ASP A 1054 48.70 -0.92 18.79
N SER A 1055 48.06 -0.90 19.96
CA SER A 1055 47.30 -2.02 20.54
C SER A 1055 45.94 -2.29 19.87
N GLY A 1056 45.54 -1.48 18.89
CA GLY A 1056 44.21 -1.54 18.26
C GLY A 1056 43.11 -0.81 19.06
N LEU A 1057 43.46 -0.20 20.19
CA LEU A 1057 42.54 0.55 21.05
C LEU A 1057 42.25 1.93 20.46
N VAL A 1058 40.97 2.27 20.29
CA VAL A 1058 40.56 3.63 19.88
C VAL A 1058 40.34 4.48 21.13
N VAL A 1059 41.17 5.50 21.33
CA VAL A 1059 41.02 6.50 22.39
C VAL A 1059 40.39 7.75 21.77
N SER A 1060 39.27 8.19 22.33
CA SER A 1060 38.59 9.43 21.91
C SER A 1060 38.17 10.22 23.13
N GLY A 1061 38.47 11.52 23.14
CA GLY A 1061 38.03 12.40 24.23
C GLY A 1061 38.35 13.86 23.96
N ARG A 1062 37.97 14.70 24.91
CA ARG A 1062 38.20 16.15 24.87
C ARG A 1062 39.11 16.54 26.01
N VAL A 1063 40.15 17.33 25.73
CA VAL A 1063 41.12 17.78 26.74
C VAL A 1063 40.87 19.25 27.06
N ASP A 1064 40.84 19.61 28.35
CA ASP A 1064 40.47 20.97 28.79
C ASP A 1064 41.39 22.04 28.21
N ARG A 1065 42.71 21.78 28.20
CA ARG A 1065 43.71 22.66 27.58
C ARG A 1065 44.86 21.88 26.94
N LEU A 1066 45.23 22.29 25.74
CA LEU A 1066 46.36 21.73 24.99
C LEU A 1066 47.26 22.86 24.46
N LEU A 1067 48.51 22.89 24.87
CA LEU A 1067 49.52 23.82 24.36
C LEU A 1067 50.45 23.10 23.39
N ILE A 1068 50.46 23.49 22.13
CA ILE A 1068 51.24 22.84 21.08
C ILE A 1068 52.46 23.71 20.76
N GLY A 1069 53.62 23.35 21.29
CA GLY A 1069 54.92 23.97 20.99
C GLY A 1069 55.67 23.27 19.85
N PRO A 1070 56.78 23.84 19.36
CA PRO A 1070 57.56 23.27 18.25
C PRO A 1070 58.22 21.92 18.55
N HIS A 1071 58.56 21.64 19.81
CA HIS A 1071 59.22 20.39 20.24
C HIS A 1071 58.49 19.66 21.38
N GLU A 1072 57.45 20.27 21.95
CA GLU A 1072 56.72 19.76 23.12
C GLU A 1072 55.23 20.04 22.98
N VAL A 1073 54.38 19.11 23.43
CA VAL A 1073 52.93 19.28 23.60
C VAL A 1073 52.60 19.14 25.08
N ARG A 1074 52.00 20.17 25.68
CA ARG A 1074 51.58 20.15 27.09
C ARG A 1074 50.07 19.98 27.19
N LEU A 1075 49.62 18.95 27.90
CA LEU A 1075 48.22 18.69 28.21
C LEU A 1075 47.92 19.10 29.65
N ILE A 1076 46.81 19.82 29.85
CA ILE A 1076 46.33 20.23 31.16
C ILE A 1076 44.85 19.89 31.27
N ASP A 1077 44.51 19.17 32.33
CA ASP A 1077 43.13 18.82 32.70
C ASP A 1077 42.78 19.47 34.04
N TYR A 1078 41.60 20.06 34.11
CA TYR A 1078 41.15 20.88 35.23
C TYR A 1078 40.32 20.05 36.20
N LYS A 1079 40.66 20.11 37.49
CA LYS A 1079 39.94 19.43 38.56
C LYS A 1079 39.38 20.43 39.57
N THR A 1080 38.11 20.26 39.92
CA THR A 1080 37.34 21.21 40.74
C THR A 1080 37.02 20.67 42.14
N GLY A 1081 37.66 19.57 42.55
CA GLY A 1081 37.47 18.95 43.86
C GLY A 1081 37.74 19.89 45.05
N ARG A 1082 37.00 19.72 46.15
CA ARG A 1082 37.07 20.56 47.36
C ARG A 1082 38.43 20.58 48.07
N ARG A 1083 39.30 19.61 47.82
CA ARG A 1083 40.69 19.56 48.32
C ARG A 1083 41.65 19.36 47.15
N ALA A 1084 42.56 20.30 46.96
CA ALA A 1084 43.69 20.12 46.06
C ALA A 1084 44.71 19.15 46.73
N PRO A 1085 45.20 18.12 46.02
CA PRO A 1085 46.25 17.22 46.52
C PRO A 1085 47.52 17.98 46.92
N ASN A 1086 48.25 17.49 47.93
CA ASN A 1086 49.48 18.13 48.39
C ASN A 1086 50.71 17.80 47.52
N GLY A 1087 50.61 16.78 46.68
CA GLY A 1087 51.63 16.31 45.75
C GLY A 1087 51.07 15.25 44.80
N ILE A 1088 51.92 14.69 43.93
CA ILE A 1088 51.52 13.65 42.97
C ILE A 1088 51.04 12.36 43.65
N GLU A 1089 51.59 12.06 44.83
CA GLU A 1089 51.25 10.88 45.65
C GLU A 1089 49.78 10.88 46.10
N ASP A 1090 49.18 12.07 46.21
CA ASP A 1090 47.81 12.28 46.69
C ASP A 1090 46.80 12.37 45.53
N VAL A 1091 47.25 12.24 44.26
CA VAL A 1091 46.38 12.31 43.09
C VAL A 1091 45.64 10.98 42.93
N PRO A 1092 44.30 10.98 42.80
CA PRO A 1092 43.55 9.75 42.60
C PRO A 1092 43.99 8.97 41.36
N VAL A 1093 44.10 7.63 41.50
CA VAL A 1093 44.58 6.74 40.44
C VAL A 1093 43.79 6.86 39.14
N PHE A 1094 42.47 7.11 39.22
CA PHE A 1094 41.63 7.28 38.04
C PHE A 1094 41.97 8.56 37.24
N HIS A 1095 42.40 9.65 37.90
CA HIS A 1095 42.92 10.83 37.21
C HIS A 1095 44.24 10.50 36.49
N LEU A 1096 45.12 9.70 37.12
CA LEU A 1096 46.38 9.27 36.49
C LEU A 1096 46.14 8.38 35.27
N ALA A 1097 45.17 7.45 35.34
CA ALA A 1097 44.77 6.61 34.21
C ALA A 1097 44.17 7.42 33.06
N GLN A 1098 43.31 8.40 33.36
CA GLN A 1098 42.75 9.33 32.37
C GLN A 1098 43.88 10.10 31.65
N MET A 1099 44.83 10.64 32.41
CA MET A 1099 45.97 11.40 31.90
C MET A 1099 46.90 10.55 31.03
N ALA A 1100 47.14 9.29 31.42
CA ALA A 1100 47.94 8.36 30.64
C ALA A 1100 47.25 7.96 29.31
N GLY A 1101 45.93 7.83 29.30
CA GLY A 1101 45.14 7.60 28.09
C GLY A 1101 45.26 8.76 27.08
N TYR A 1102 45.13 10.00 27.56
CA TYR A 1102 45.34 11.17 26.69
C TYR A 1102 46.78 11.32 26.22
N ALA A 1103 47.77 11.05 27.08
CA ALA A 1103 49.18 11.10 26.70
C ALA A 1103 49.49 10.11 25.56
N ALA A 1104 49.00 8.87 25.65
CA ALA A 1104 49.17 7.86 24.62
C ALA A 1104 48.53 8.28 23.28
N ALA A 1105 47.34 8.88 23.32
CA ALA A 1105 46.69 9.41 22.12
C ALA A 1105 47.49 10.55 21.49
N LEU A 1106 48.03 11.46 22.29
CA LEU A 1106 48.83 12.60 21.82
C LEU A 1106 50.19 12.19 21.26
N GLU A 1107 50.82 11.13 21.78
CA GLU A 1107 52.05 10.55 21.23
C GLU A 1107 51.85 10.02 19.80
N VAL A 1108 50.67 9.47 19.50
CA VAL A 1108 50.28 9.04 18.14
C VAL A 1108 49.97 10.24 17.24
N ILE A 1109 49.26 11.25 17.76
CA ILE A 1109 48.84 12.44 16.99
C ILE A 1109 50.05 13.34 16.65
N PHE A 1110 51.04 13.45 17.55
CA PHE A 1110 52.21 14.32 17.40
C PHE A 1110 53.53 13.52 17.47
N PRO A 1111 53.83 12.66 16.47
CA PRO A 1111 55.02 11.84 16.50
C PRO A 1111 56.29 12.70 16.51
N GLY A 1112 57.24 12.35 17.40
CA GLY A 1112 58.51 13.06 17.53
C GLY A 1112 58.49 14.33 18.40
N ARG A 1113 57.37 14.67 19.05
CA ARG A 1113 57.30 15.72 20.08
C ARG A 1113 57.21 15.11 21.47
N ARG A 1114 57.83 15.76 22.47
CA ARG A 1114 57.68 15.33 23.87
C ARG A 1114 56.28 15.71 24.36
N VAL A 1115 55.55 14.76 24.95
CA VAL A 1115 54.26 15.04 25.61
C VAL A 1115 54.50 15.23 27.10
N SER A 1116 54.08 16.37 27.66
CA SER A 1116 54.07 16.61 29.11
C SER A 1116 52.64 16.83 29.60
N VAL A 1117 52.33 16.31 30.79
CA VAL A 1117 50.96 16.31 31.32
C VAL A 1117 50.93 16.93 32.71
N ALA A 1118 49.90 17.73 32.99
CA ALA A 1118 49.66 18.31 34.30
C ALA A 1118 48.17 18.35 34.66
N LEU A 1119 47.88 18.31 35.95
CA LEU A 1119 46.53 18.50 36.51
C LEU A 1119 46.46 19.86 37.20
N LEU A 1120 45.46 20.68 36.88
CA LEU A 1120 45.24 21.98 37.53
C LEU A 1120 44.04 21.90 38.49
N TYR A 1121 44.30 21.99 39.78
CA TYR A 1121 43.25 22.01 40.81
C TYR A 1121 42.81 23.45 41.09
N THR A 1122 41.58 23.78 40.69
CA THR A 1122 41.03 25.14 40.72
C THR A 1122 40.66 25.65 42.12
N ALA A 1123 40.61 24.77 43.13
CA ALA A 1123 40.29 25.14 44.52
C ALA A 1123 41.45 25.80 45.29
N GLY A 1124 42.70 25.64 44.84
CA GLY A 1124 43.90 26.17 45.49
C GLY A 1124 44.95 26.64 44.49
N PRO A 1125 44.48 27.23 43.37
CA PRO A 1125 45.01 27.11 42.01
C PRO A 1125 46.38 26.44 41.92
N ARG A 1126 46.41 25.10 41.97
CA ARG A 1126 47.65 24.33 42.03
C ARG A 1126 47.82 23.45 40.81
N LEU A 1127 48.90 23.68 40.08
CA LEU A 1127 49.34 22.84 38.96
C LEU A 1127 50.24 21.71 39.48
N ILE A 1128 49.84 20.46 39.23
CA ILE A 1128 50.60 19.26 39.59
C ILE A 1128 51.09 18.60 38.28
N PRO A 1129 52.39 18.68 37.95
CA PRO A 1129 52.94 17.96 36.81
C PRO A 1129 52.94 16.45 37.11
N VAL A 1130 52.58 15.65 36.11
CA VAL A 1130 52.59 14.18 36.21
C VAL A 1130 53.88 13.66 35.56
N PRO A 1131 54.81 13.04 36.30
CA PRO A 1131 56.06 12.54 35.74
C PRO A 1131 55.84 11.43 34.71
N ASP A 1132 56.70 11.38 33.68
CA ASP A 1132 56.66 10.37 32.61
C ASP A 1132 56.69 8.93 33.16
N THR A 1133 57.40 8.68 34.26
CA THR A 1133 57.46 7.38 34.96
C THR A 1133 56.13 6.97 35.58
N VAL A 1134 55.34 7.93 36.06
CA VAL A 1134 54.01 7.70 36.63
C VAL A 1134 53.00 7.47 35.51
N LEU A 1135 53.06 8.25 34.43
CA LEU A 1135 52.19 8.06 33.26
C LEU A 1135 52.39 6.68 32.63
N ALA A 1136 53.65 6.23 32.50
CA ALA A 1136 53.97 4.94 31.91
C ALA A 1136 53.33 3.76 32.67
N ALA A 1137 53.25 3.83 34.00
CA ALA A 1137 52.63 2.79 34.83
C ALA A 1137 51.10 2.68 34.63
N HIS A 1138 50.47 3.69 34.03
CA HIS A 1138 49.02 3.77 33.84
C HIS A 1138 48.59 3.83 32.37
N LYS A 1139 49.51 3.64 31.40
CA LYS A 1139 49.17 3.65 29.97
C LYS A 1139 48.18 2.52 29.63
N PRO A 1140 47.23 2.73 28.69
CA PRO A 1140 46.26 1.71 28.30
C PRO A 1140 46.97 0.51 27.65
N GLY A 1141 47.14 -0.56 28.40
CA GLY A 1141 47.58 -1.88 27.91
C GLY A 1141 46.48 -2.91 28.18
N PHE A 1142 46.52 -4.04 27.46
CA PHE A 1142 45.70 -5.19 27.84
C PHE A 1142 46.10 -5.60 29.26
N ARG A 1143 45.15 -5.54 30.21
CA ARG A 1143 45.29 -6.30 31.44
C ARG A 1143 45.15 -7.77 31.06
N ASP A 1144 46.17 -8.57 31.35
CA ASP A 1144 46.03 -10.02 31.34
C ASP A 1144 45.04 -10.40 32.43
N GLY A 1145 43.82 -10.76 32.03
CA GLY A 1145 42.83 -11.40 32.89
C GLY A 1145 41.68 -10.51 33.37
N GLU A 1146 40.76 -10.15 32.48
CA GLU A 1146 39.34 -10.00 32.83
C GLU A 1146 38.53 -11.00 31.99
N GLN A 1147 38.78 -12.28 32.30
CA GLN A 1147 37.88 -13.38 31.99
C GLN A 1147 36.63 -13.25 32.87
N SER A 1148 35.49 -12.87 32.29
CA SER A 1148 34.21 -13.34 32.84
C SER A 1148 33.98 -14.78 32.39
N LEU A 1149 34.42 -15.68 33.26
CA LEU A 1149 34.05 -17.09 33.45
C LEU A 1149 33.99 -18.04 32.23
N PRO A 1150 34.80 -19.11 32.23
CA PRO A 1150 34.58 -20.27 31.38
C PRO A 1150 33.45 -21.12 31.96
N LEU A 1151 32.42 -21.42 31.18
CA LEU A 1151 31.60 -22.60 31.44
C LEU A 1151 32.18 -23.76 30.61
N GLY A 1152 33.03 -24.53 31.27
CA GLY A 1152 33.20 -25.95 30.94
C GLY A 1152 32.03 -26.72 31.55
N GLY A 1153 31.34 -27.48 30.70
CA GLY A 1153 30.16 -28.29 31.01
C GLY A 1153 29.37 -28.57 29.76
#